data_AF-A0A960KPA1-F1
#
_entry.id   AF-A0A960KPA1-F1
#
_cell.length_a   1.000
_cell.length_b   1.000
_cell.length_c   1.000
_cell.angle_alpha   90.00
_cell.angle_beta   90.00
_cell.angle_gamma   90.00
#
_symmetry.space_group_name_H-M   'P 1'
#
loop_
_entity.id
_entity.type
_entity.pdbx_description
1 polymer ?
#
loop_
_entity_poly.entity_id
_entity_poly.type
_entity_poly.pdbx_seq_one_letter_code
_entity_poly.pdbx_strand_id
1 'polypeptide(L)'
;MSRLTHVLSALLLGLGLFSPVWAYSTVSGNVSGQTWAAGTYHVVGTLTINDNSSLTLEPGAVLKFNAGVGIDVYGTLVSSGLESQPVILTSVNDNLQGEQIPGSNASPTAGDWRNIYAYGYSSNDGVLQLLQTQVLYGGGVNSPGGAAVYGNACDSMSLTQTRVAQSAGHGLATDSVSPSLSGCTLEANLGHGLFCTGSTPQLTDNFFIGNGGWGALLNSVALSDYSGNTGWYNGVNGLGLNGTLYSSLSWNQPDPGFPFVLNGVNTISNNVTLTLPAGTLVKGGPQAQLFVNGSLVCTGTQGVPVLFVSLNDDSHGGDTNGDGPSSGAPGDWQGIYLYGYSSNQGAGMLDWTTILHAGGSTGSQGGLHAAYCDQATFVGCTFGECSASGLVIDACSPVVSGCTLRDNAGNGLYAGGGGAPVIENNTANDNGGWGIRVLGMTLTSYSGNVGSSNGINGFGLAGVLSSSQSWNQPLQSFPFVFTNQVTVNDNVTLSLPAGMLIKGMSQSQLMVHGTLLCAGTAQDPVRLVSFADDTSGGDTNGDGPSTGSPGDWLGVYAYGYSSSDGIVDLDWTTLRHAGGSSGSQGGLFLAYCDQATLDNCQFRDCSADGVLIESCSPVITGCSSSGNLRHGLYAGAGCATTLVDNAFTDNAGWGVLLISASVTDYSGNTGSGNGINGFGLSGTLYSDRSWSQPSHTFPFVLNGSITVNDNVTFTLPAGMLVKAADQSQLLVYGNLVCAGTEQAPVQLVSVQDDSQGGDTSGNGPSEGAPGDWQGVYCYGYSSNNGIADLDWTVLRHAGGSGASQGGLHLAYSDQASLDDCTFGQCSASGVTVENCSPVLSRCLMEYNLSHGLYSNPGSSSHLLDNQFDHNGGWGVYLNSVTLTSYSGNTGTGNALNGLGLSGTVSSTQTWQHPDDHFPFVLNGTVTVNDDVSLNLTPGLVCKSQPAGSFLVYGNLNASGQATAPVRLTSLRDDSIGGDTANDGSVAPAPGDWVGVYLYGYSSNNGNGNLSWCYLDYAGNGQAAVQADYCDNLNIQHSRLMFSAGDGLRANYCSFSLGGSLVAANQGAGVFHNGYTATMGSCSGDAGSNCIFGNGSWALYNNTVNPIEACGNFWGSDDPATIDAMIHDDDENASFGAVDFSNFSVIGCAPVITSITAVDDVITLEWLPVAGASGYIVYSSATPWGTFTEDTSGVFMGTQWMAPRPSDLHCYRITAILE
;
A
#
# COMPACT_ATOMS: atom_id res chain seq x y z
N MET A 1 -5.81 23.83 -101.93
CA MET A 1 -6.08 24.85 -102.98
C MET A 1 -6.64 24.15 -104.22
N SER A 2 -6.69 24.79 -105.40
CA SER A 2 -7.77 24.58 -106.38
C SER A 2 -7.34 24.12 -107.79
N ARG A 3 -8.15 23.23 -108.43
CA ARG A 3 -8.38 23.11 -109.90
C ARG A 3 -7.19 22.55 -110.75
N LEU A 4 -7.30 22.05 -112.00
CA LEU A 4 -8.43 21.74 -112.92
C LEU A 4 -8.07 20.65 -113.99
N THR A 5 -8.98 19.70 -114.26
CA THR A 5 -9.45 19.10 -115.56
C THR A 5 -8.57 18.66 -116.77
N HIS A 6 -9.13 17.65 -117.46
CA HIS A 6 -9.20 17.34 -118.92
C HIS A 6 -8.45 16.08 -119.42
N VAL A 7 -8.92 15.21 -120.36
CA VAL A 7 -10.23 14.61 -120.80
C VAL A 7 -10.21 14.30 -122.33
N LEU A 8 -10.68 13.10 -122.74
CA LEU A 8 -10.90 12.60 -124.14
C LEU A 8 -9.61 12.43 -125.01
N SER A 9 -9.46 11.53 -126.00
CA SER A 9 -10.23 10.40 -126.62
C SER A 9 -9.32 9.73 -127.71
N ALA A 10 -9.42 8.48 -128.20
CA ALA A 10 -10.16 7.21 -127.92
C ALA A 10 -9.34 6.04 -128.62
N LEU A 11 -9.77 4.91 -129.22
CA LEU A 11 -11.06 4.30 -129.65
C LEU A 11 -10.86 2.77 -129.99
N LEU A 12 -11.97 2.05 -130.31
CA LEU A 12 -12.20 0.76 -131.02
C LEU A 12 -11.07 0.08 -131.87
N LEU A 13 -11.05 -1.25 -132.13
CA LEU A 13 -11.87 -2.42 -131.73
C LEU A 13 -11.09 -3.74 -132.00
N GLY A 14 -11.27 -4.78 -131.19
CA GLY A 14 -10.83 -6.15 -131.51
C GLY A 14 -11.43 -7.20 -130.55
N LEU A 15 -12.34 -8.05 -131.02
CA LEU A 15 -13.11 -8.99 -130.19
C LEU A 15 -12.41 -10.35 -130.01
N GLY A 16 -12.23 -10.76 -128.75
CA GLY A 16 -11.74 -12.09 -128.38
C GLY A 16 -12.01 -12.41 -126.90
N LEU A 17 -13.14 -13.07 -126.63
CA LEU A 17 -13.51 -13.77 -125.39
C LEU A 17 -12.83 -13.30 -124.08
N PHE A 18 -13.34 -12.22 -123.49
CA PHE A 18 -13.06 -11.91 -122.08
C PHE A 18 -13.94 -12.79 -121.17
N SER A 19 -13.31 -13.67 -120.41
CA SER A 19 -13.89 -14.14 -119.14
C SER A 19 -13.97 -12.96 -118.16
N PRO A 20 -14.95 -12.91 -117.24
CA PRO A 20 -14.99 -11.87 -116.22
C PRO A 20 -13.80 -12.05 -115.27
N VAL A 21 -12.86 -11.12 -115.31
CA VAL A 21 -11.83 -10.98 -114.28
C VAL A 21 -12.50 -10.38 -113.06
N TRP A 22 -12.76 -11.22 -112.05
CA TRP A 22 -13.14 -10.74 -110.72
C TRP A 22 -11.96 -9.95 -110.15
N ALA A 23 -12.24 -8.81 -109.51
CA ALA A 23 -11.21 -7.92 -108.97
C ALA A 23 -10.60 -8.41 -107.63
N TYR A 24 -10.78 -9.69 -107.30
CA TYR A 24 -10.29 -10.34 -106.08
C TYR A 24 -9.95 -11.80 -106.37
N SER A 25 -9.07 -12.39 -105.56
CA SER A 25 -8.67 -13.80 -105.66
C SER A 25 -9.42 -14.66 -104.64
N THR A 26 -10.21 -15.65 -105.07
CA THR A 26 -10.84 -16.61 -104.13
C THR A 26 -9.83 -17.66 -103.65
N VAL A 27 -9.72 -17.86 -102.34
CA VAL A 27 -8.75 -18.75 -101.69
C VAL A 27 -9.37 -19.60 -100.58
N SER A 28 -8.82 -20.80 -100.36
CA SER A 28 -9.21 -21.75 -99.30
C SER A 28 -8.24 -22.94 -99.22
N GLY A 29 -8.11 -23.55 -98.05
CA GLY A 29 -7.37 -24.80 -97.85
C GLY A 29 -5.87 -24.61 -97.62
N ASN A 30 -5.09 -25.65 -97.93
CA ASN A 30 -3.67 -25.70 -97.59
C ASN A 30 -2.84 -24.63 -98.35
N VAL A 31 -2.13 -23.80 -97.59
CA VAL A 31 -1.15 -22.83 -98.07
C VAL A 31 0.26 -23.37 -97.80
N SER A 32 1.19 -23.18 -98.73
CA SER A 32 2.56 -23.64 -98.57
C SER A 32 3.54 -22.83 -99.43
N GLY A 33 4.47 -22.14 -98.78
CA GLY A 33 5.54 -21.35 -99.40
C GLY A 33 5.05 -20.19 -100.28
N GLN A 34 3.94 -19.53 -99.91
CA GLN A 34 3.29 -18.51 -100.75
C GLN A 34 3.55 -17.09 -100.25
N THR A 35 3.63 -16.15 -101.18
CA THR A 35 3.63 -14.71 -100.93
C THR A 35 2.43 -14.10 -101.64
N TRP A 36 1.60 -13.35 -100.92
CA TRP A 36 0.38 -12.71 -101.43
C TRP A 36 0.59 -11.19 -101.45
N ALA A 37 0.50 -10.62 -102.66
CA ALA A 37 0.74 -9.21 -102.95
C ALA A 37 -0.47 -8.32 -102.60
N ALA A 38 -0.34 -7.00 -102.79
CA ALA A 38 -1.43 -6.05 -102.63
C ALA A 38 -2.68 -6.43 -103.46
N GLY A 39 -3.86 -6.34 -102.83
CA GLY A 39 -5.16 -6.69 -103.44
C GLY A 39 -6.04 -7.57 -102.55
N THR A 40 -7.29 -7.80 -102.96
CA THR A 40 -8.26 -8.54 -102.15
C THR A 40 -8.24 -10.05 -102.39
N TYR A 41 -8.29 -10.80 -101.29
CA TYR A 41 -8.39 -12.25 -101.21
C TYR A 41 -9.69 -12.65 -100.52
N HIS A 42 -10.62 -13.28 -101.25
CA HIS A 42 -11.89 -13.77 -100.70
C HIS A 42 -11.69 -15.18 -100.12
N VAL A 43 -11.68 -15.28 -98.79
CA VAL A 43 -11.40 -16.53 -98.07
C VAL A 43 -12.69 -17.30 -97.83
N VAL A 44 -12.95 -18.31 -98.67
CA VAL A 44 -14.23 -19.05 -98.71
C VAL A 44 -14.27 -20.31 -97.84
N GLY A 45 -13.12 -20.78 -97.38
CA GLY A 45 -12.93 -21.91 -96.48
C GLY A 45 -11.57 -21.84 -95.81
N THR A 46 -11.40 -22.52 -94.67
CA THR A 46 -10.25 -22.32 -93.76
C THR A 46 -8.91 -22.41 -94.48
N LEU A 47 -8.02 -21.46 -94.21
CA LEU A 47 -6.65 -21.50 -94.70
C LEU A 47 -5.79 -22.27 -93.71
N THR A 48 -5.03 -23.27 -94.18
CA THR A 48 -4.17 -24.07 -93.32
C THR A 48 -2.72 -23.90 -93.76
N ILE A 49 -1.93 -23.17 -92.99
CA ILE A 49 -0.48 -23.11 -93.18
C ILE A 49 0.09 -24.33 -92.46
N ASN A 50 0.46 -25.34 -93.23
CA ASN A 50 1.03 -26.57 -92.70
C ASN A 50 2.36 -26.30 -91.98
N ASP A 51 2.70 -27.20 -91.05
CA ASP A 51 4.04 -27.29 -90.45
C ASP A 51 5.17 -27.23 -91.50
N ASN A 52 6.31 -26.69 -91.08
CA ASN A 52 7.52 -26.49 -91.90
C ASN A 52 7.27 -25.68 -93.21
N SER A 53 6.21 -24.86 -93.26
CA SER A 53 5.89 -24.02 -94.42
C SER A 53 5.30 -22.65 -94.02
N SER A 54 5.17 -21.73 -94.99
CA SER A 54 4.82 -20.33 -94.72
C SER A 54 3.79 -19.70 -95.67
N LEU A 55 3.15 -18.65 -95.16
CA LEU A 55 2.44 -17.62 -95.93
C LEU A 55 3.01 -16.24 -95.55
N THR A 56 3.36 -15.43 -96.55
CA THR A 56 3.75 -14.03 -96.39
C THR A 56 2.70 -13.11 -97.03
N LEU A 57 2.21 -12.12 -96.27
CA LEU A 57 1.31 -11.07 -96.76
C LEU A 57 2.10 -9.75 -96.93
N GLU A 58 2.11 -9.21 -98.14
CA GLU A 58 2.78 -7.95 -98.50
C GLU A 58 1.89 -6.71 -98.23
N PRO A 59 2.45 -5.48 -98.17
CA PRO A 59 1.67 -4.26 -97.92
C PRO A 59 0.42 -4.13 -98.80
N GLY A 60 -0.72 -3.81 -98.19
CA GLY A 60 -1.99 -3.64 -98.90
C GLY A 60 -2.70 -4.93 -99.33
N ALA A 61 -2.29 -6.11 -98.86
CA ALA A 61 -3.08 -7.33 -98.99
C ALA A 61 -4.33 -7.27 -98.07
N VAL A 62 -5.51 -7.61 -98.61
CA VAL A 62 -6.80 -7.56 -97.89
C VAL A 62 -7.50 -8.93 -97.93
N LEU A 63 -7.51 -9.66 -96.82
CA LEU A 63 -8.17 -10.97 -96.69
C LEU A 63 -9.58 -10.77 -96.12
N LYS A 64 -10.61 -11.26 -96.84
CA LYS A 64 -12.02 -11.08 -96.50
C LYS A 64 -12.68 -12.44 -96.28
N PHE A 65 -13.06 -12.72 -95.04
CA PHE A 65 -13.44 -14.07 -94.58
C PHE A 65 -14.96 -14.30 -94.58
N ASN A 66 -15.39 -15.48 -95.03
CA ASN A 66 -16.75 -15.96 -94.87
C ASN A 66 -17.07 -16.35 -93.40
N ALA A 67 -18.37 -16.43 -93.08
CA ALA A 67 -18.88 -16.87 -91.78
C ALA A 67 -18.27 -18.20 -91.31
N GLY A 68 -17.68 -18.20 -90.11
CA GLY A 68 -17.05 -19.37 -89.49
C GLY A 68 -15.70 -19.79 -90.10
N VAL A 69 -15.15 -19.05 -91.06
CA VAL A 69 -13.85 -19.32 -91.69
C VAL A 69 -12.71 -18.62 -90.93
N GLY A 70 -11.50 -19.17 -90.95
CA GLY A 70 -10.32 -18.57 -90.32
C GLY A 70 -9.00 -19.05 -90.94
N ILE A 71 -7.91 -18.85 -90.21
CA ILE A 71 -6.58 -19.40 -90.52
C ILE A 71 -6.15 -20.35 -89.40
N ASP A 72 -5.73 -21.56 -89.74
CA ASP A 72 -4.97 -22.48 -88.89
C ASP A 72 -3.48 -22.37 -89.26
N VAL A 73 -2.64 -22.04 -88.30
CA VAL A 73 -1.20 -21.78 -88.47
C VAL A 73 -0.41 -22.83 -87.69
N TYR A 74 0.04 -23.86 -88.40
CA TYR A 74 0.94 -24.91 -87.90
C TYR A 74 2.41 -24.64 -88.30
N GLY A 75 2.64 -23.85 -89.35
CA GLY A 75 3.92 -23.28 -89.73
C GLY A 75 3.98 -21.77 -89.48
N THR A 76 4.47 -20.99 -90.44
CA THR A 76 4.72 -19.54 -90.29
C THR A 76 3.70 -18.65 -91.03
N LEU A 77 3.00 -17.76 -90.32
CA LEU A 77 2.29 -16.62 -90.91
C LEU A 77 3.07 -15.33 -90.69
N VAL A 78 3.54 -14.71 -91.77
CA VAL A 78 4.19 -13.40 -91.77
C VAL A 78 3.28 -12.38 -92.45
N SER A 79 3.12 -11.21 -91.84
CA SER A 79 2.45 -10.04 -92.41
C SER A 79 3.38 -8.83 -92.31
N SER A 80 3.70 -8.22 -93.45
CA SER A 80 4.72 -7.18 -93.58
C SER A 80 4.09 -5.86 -94.07
N GLY A 81 3.11 -5.33 -93.34
CA GLY A 81 2.40 -4.10 -93.71
C GLY A 81 3.27 -2.83 -93.62
N LEU A 82 2.71 -1.72 -94.10
CA LEU A 82 3.26 -0.36 -93.93
C LEU A 82 2.16 0.56 -93.37
N GLU A 83 2.52 1.63 -92.66
CA GLU A 83 1.57 2.62 -92.13
C GLU A 83 0.60 3.16 -93.21
N SER A 84 1.12 3.41 -94.42
CA SER A 84 0.32 3.89 -95.56
C SER A 84 -0.41 2.78 -96.33
N GLN A 85 -0.07 1.50 -96.10
CA GLN A 85 -0.57 0.32 -96.80
C GLN A 85 -0.56 -0.89 -95.84
N PRO A 86 -1.43 -0.91 -94.81
CA PRO A 86 -1.48 -2.02 -93.86
C PRO A 86 -1.98 -3.29 -94.54
N VAL A 87 -1.66 -4.44 -93.96
CA VAL A 87 -2.33 -5.71 -94.29
C VAL A 87 -3.63 -5.77 -93.50
N ILE A 88 -4.73 -6.23 -94.10
CA ILE A 88 -6.05 -6.22 -93.47
C ILE A 88 -6.67 -7.63 -93.52
N LEU A 89 -7.15 -8.12 -92.38
CA LEU A 89 -7.91 -9.35 -92.23
C LEU A 89 -9.27 -8.99 -91.62
N THR A 90 -10.34 -9.13 -92.41
CA THR A 90 -11.67 -8.59 -92.09
C THR A 90 -12.81 -9.49 -92.59
N SER A 91 -14.05 -9.13 -92.25
CA SER A 91 -15.25 -9.82 -92.72
C SER A 91 -15.47 -9.66 -94.24
N VAL A 92 -16.09 -10.67 -94.87
CA VAL A 92 -16.69 -10.55 -96.21
C VAL A 92 -17.71 -9.40 -96.31
N ASN A 93 -18.33 -9.00 -95.19
CA ASN A 93 -19.30 -7.90 -95.11
C ASN A 93 -18.68 -6.50 -95.02
N ASP A 94 -17.39 -6.39 -94.69
CA ASP A 94 -16.69 -5.11 -94.58
C ASP A 94 -16.45 -4.53 -95.98
N ASN A 95 -17.31 -3.60 -96.39
CA ASN A 95 -17.20 -2.92 -97.70
C ASN A 95 -16.40 -1.61 -97.64
N LEU A 96 -15.69 -1.34 -96.54
CA LEU A 96 -14.75 -0.22 -96.44
C LEU A 96 -13.32 -0.61 -96.84
N GLN A 97 -12.98 -1.90 -96.71
CA GLN A 97 -11.63 -2.42 -96.98
C GLN A 97 -11.59 -3.32 -98.23
N GLY A 98 -10.68 -3.02 -99.15
CA GLY A 98 -10.50 -3.77 -100.40
C GLY A 98 -11.74 -3.76 -101.32
N GLU A 99 -11.82 -4.74 -102.22
CA GLU A 99 -12.93 -4.90 -103.15
C GLU A 99 -14.22 -5.42 -102.46
N GLN A 100 -15.38 -4.97 -102.94
CA GLN A 100 -16.67 -5.50 -102.50
C GLN A 100 -16.86 -6.93 -103.01
N ILE A 101 -17.14 -7.86 -102.09
CA ILE A 101 -17.48 -9.24 -102.43
C ILE A 101 -18.99 -9.36 -102.74
N PRO A 102 -19.41 -10.06 -103.81
CA PRO A 102 -20.83 -10.28 -104.13
C PRO A 102 -21.56 -10.99 -102.99
N GLY A 103 -22.65 -10.39 -102.50
CA GLY A 103 -23.44 -10.90 -101.37
C GLY A 103 -23.10 -10.28 -100.01
N SER A 104 -22.05 -9.46 -99.92
CA SER A 104 -21.75 -8.64 -98.72
C SER A 104 -22.90 -7.69 -98.37
N ASN A 105 -23.21 -7.57 -97.08
CA ASN A 105 -24.31 -6.73 -96.59
C ASN A 105 -23.90 -5.28 -96.22
N ALA A 106 -22.62 -4.92 -96.37
CA ALA A 106 -22.02 -3.64 -95.95
C ALA A 106 -22.10 -3.32 -94.45
N SER A 107 -22.39 -4.31 -93.60
CA SER A 107 -22.61 -4.20 -92.16
C SER A 107 -21.88 -5.34 -91.43
N PRO A 108 -20.54 -5.30 -91.36
CA PRO A 108 -19.77 -6.31 -90.63
C PRO A 108 -20.07 -6.27 -89.13
N THR A 109 -20.15 -7.43 -88.49
CA THR A 109 -20.39 -7.56 -87.04
C THR A 109 -19.30 -8.35 -86.34
N ALA A 110 -19.19 -8.18 -85.02
CA ALA A 110 -18.23 -8.89 -84.20
C ALA A 110 -18.47 -10.41 -84.28
N GLY A 111 -17.44 -11.19 -84.63
CA GLY A 111 -17.54 -12.63 -84.82
C GLY A 111 -18.03 -13.06 -86.21
N ASP A 112 -18.06 -12.15 -87.20
CA ASP A 112 -18.38 -12.43 -88.60
C ASP A 112 -17.50 -13.53 -89.23
N TRP A 113 -16.29 -13.76 -88.68
CA TRP A 113 -15.40 -14.87 -89.06
C TRP A 113 -14.67 -15.43 -87.82
N ARG A 114 -14.08 -16.62 -87.93
CA ARG A 114 -13.57 -17.42 -86.79
C ARG A 114 -12.41 -16.72 -86.07
N ASN A 115 -11.18 -16.89 -86.55
CA ASN A 115 -9.95 -16.31 -85.98
C ASN A 115 -8.72 -16.59 -86.84
N ILE A 116 -7.59 -15.97 -86.48
CA ILE A 116 -6.25 -16.55 -86.70
C ILE A 116 -5.95 -17.46 -85.50
N TYR A 117 -5.57 -18.72 -85.73
CA TYR A 117 -5.21 -19.69 -84.67
C TYR A 117 -3.79 -20.21 -84.95
N ALA A 118 -2.83 -19.94 -84.05
CA ALA A 118 -1.49 -20.51 -84.09
C ALA A 118 -1.33 -21.68 -83.10
N TYR A 119 -0.76 -22.79 -83.58
CA TYR A 119 -0.64 -24.07 -82.86
C TYR A 119 0.83 -24.47 -82.66
N GLY A 120 1.21 -24.90 -81.45
CA GLY A 120 2.58 -25.40 -81.16
C GLY A 120 2.68 -26.77 -80.48
N TYR A 121 1.62 -27.58 -80.49
CA TYR A 121 1.72 -28.93 -79.93
C TYR A 121 2.44 -29.91 -80.88
N SER A 122 3.15 -30.86 -80.27
CA SER A 122 3.90 -31.98 -80.87
C SER A 122 5.08 -31.62 -81.79
N SER A 123 4.82 -31.23 -83.03
CA SER A 123 5.83 -31.03 -84.09
C SER A 123 5.30 -30.03 -85.13
N ASN A 124 4.61 -29.01 -84.63
CA ASN A 124 4.08 -27.92 -85.44
C ASN A 124 4.75 -26.66 -84.92
N ASP A 125 5.68 -26.09 -85.68
CA ASP A 125 6.48 -24.96 -85.23
C ASP A 125 5.73 -23.66 -85.55
N GLY A 126 4.58 -23.46 -84.89
CA GLY A 126 3.64 -22.37 -85.16
C GLY A 126 4.22 -20.99 -84.88
N VAL A 127 4.35 -20.15 -85.91
CA VAL A 127 4.92 -18.80 -85.79
C VAL A 127 3.95 -17.77 -86.38
N LEU A 128 3.64 -16.74 -85.60
CA LEU A 128 2.83 -15.59 -86.03
C LEU A 128 3.63 -14.28 -85.91
N GLN A 129 3.83 -13.60 -87.03
CA GLN A 129 4.53 -12.31 -87.12
C GLN A 129 3.66 -11.29 -87.86
N LEU A 130 3.08 -10.33 -87.13
CA LEU A 130 2.20 -9.30 -87.69
C LEU A 130 2.81 -7.90 -87.52
N LEU A 131 3.30 -7.31 -88.61
CA LEU A 131 3.70 -5.91 -88.68
C LEU A 131 2.62 -5.10 -89.39
N GLN A 132 2.22 -3.93 -88.84
CA GLN A 132 1.32 -2.96 -89.49
C GLN A 132 0.08 -3.63 -90.09
N THR A 133 -0.57 -4.48 -89.29
CA THR A 133 -1.70 -5.32 -89.69
C THR A 133 -2.98 -4.86 -88.99
N GLN A 134 -4.14 -5.01 -89.62
CA GLN A 134 -5.45 -4.84 -89.00
C GLN A 134 -6.22 -6.15 -88.99
N VAL A 135 -6.65 -6.62 -87.82
CA VAL A 135 -7.47 -7.82 -87.63
C VAL A 135 -8.82 -7.38 -87.07
N LEU A 136 -9.87 -7.45 -87.89
CA LEU A 136 -11.16 -6.80 -87.65
C LEU A 136 -12.30 -7.83 -87.67
N TYR A 137 -13.29 -7.68 -86.78
CA TYR A 137 -14.54 -8.47 -86.80
C TYR A 137 -14.41 -9.99 -86.59
N GLY A 138 -13.26 -10.46 -86.10
CA GLY A 138 -13.02 -11.87 -85.78
C GLY A 138 -13.69 -12.35 -84.49
N GLY A 139 -13.33 -13.55 -84.02
CA GLY A 139 -13.81 -14.11 -82.76
C GLY A 139 -15.06 -14.99 -82.86
N GLY A 140 -15.44 -15.38 -84.07
CA GLY A 140 -16.67 -16.13 -84.34
C GLY A 140 -16.71 -17.55 -83.78
N VAL A 141 -17.82 -18.25 -84.07
CA VAL A 141 -18.13 -19.58 -83.53
C VAL A 141 -16.95 -20.56 -83.70
N ASN A 142 -16.60 -21.24 -82.59
CA ASN A 142 -15.44 -22.11 -82.42
C ASN A 142 -14.06 -21.42 -82.27
N SER A 143 -13.99 -20.09 -82.11
CA SER A 143 -12.78 -19.45 -81.58
C SER A 143 -12.69 -19.58 -80.05
N PRO A 144 -11.57 -20.04 -79.46
CA PRO A 144 -11.37 -20.06 -78.01
C PRO A 144 -11.50 -18.65 -77.42
N GLY A 145 -12.35 -18.50 -76.39
CA GLY A 145 -12.65 -17.21 -75.76
C GLY A 145 -13.22 -16.14 -76.71
N GLY A 146 -13.70 -16.52 -77.90
CA GLY A 146 -14.09 -15.57 -78.94
C GLY A 146 -12.93 -14.68 -79.42
N ALA A 147 -11.69 -15.15 -79.34
CA ALA A 147 -10.52 -14.35 -79.68
C ALA A 147 -10.40 -14.11 -81.20
N ALA A 148 -10.05 -12.90 -81.66
CA ALA A 148 -9.78 -12.65 -83.09
C ALA A 148 -8.41 -13.21 -83.52
N VAL A 149 -7.43 -13.13 -82.63
CA VAL A 149 -6.13 -13.82 -82.74
C VAL A 149 -5.96 -14.73 -81.53
N TYR A 150 -5.61 -16.00 -81.76
CA TYR A 150 -5.38 -16.99 -80.72
C TYR A 150 -4.03 -17.70 -80.89
N GLY A 151 -3.23 -17.76 -79.82
CA GLY A 151 -1.97 -18.52 -79.77
C GLY A 151 -2.04 -19.63 -78.74
N ASN A 152 -1.62 -20.84 -79.09
CA ASN A 152 -1.76 -22.02 -78.24
C ASN A 152 -0.50 -22.89 -78.31
N ALA A 153 0.37 -22.71 -77.30
CA ALA A 153 1.71 -23.29 -77.19
C ALA A 153 2.66 -23.04 -78.38
N CYS A 154 2.33 -22.10 -79.27
CA CYS A 154 3.05 -21.84 -80.53
C CYS A 154 4.42 -21.17 -80.31
N ASP A 155 5.43 -21.59 -81.09
CA ASP A 155 6.85 -21.23 -80.95
C ASP A 155 7.13 -19.74 -80.78
N SER A 156 6.47 -18.87 -81.55
CA SER A 156 6.54 -17.43 -81.32
C SER A 156 5.34 -16.66 -81.85
N MET A 157 5.00 -15.58 -81.14
CA MET A 157 3.96 -14.63 -81.53
C MET A 157 4.47 -13.21 -81.33
N SER A 158 4.61 -12.46 -82.42
CA SER A 158 5.01 -11.04 -82.39
C SER A 158 4.01 -10.20 -83.18
N LEU A 159 3.48 -9.18 -82.51
CA LEU A 159 2.61 -8.16 -83.08
C LEU A 159 3.33 -6.82 -82.91
N THR A 160 3.57 -6.11 -84.01
CA THR A 160 4.18 -4.78 -84.02
C THR A 160 3.29 -3.82 -84.80
N GLN A 161 2.94 -2.68 -84.19
CA GLN A 161 2.08 -1.65 -84.77
C GLN A 161 0.78 -2.21 -85.38
N THR A 162 0.21 -3.23 -84.74
CA THR A 162 -0.93 -4.00 -85.23
C THR A 162 -2.21 -3.64 -84.49
N ARG A 163 -3.31 -3.47 -85.23
CA ARG A 163 -4.64 -3.12 -84.71
C ARG A 163 -5.51 -4.37 -84.65
N VAL A 164 -6.07 -4.69 -83.49
CA VAL A 164 -7.00 -5.83 -83.31
C VAL A 164 -8.30 -5.31 -82.72
N ALA A 165 -9.39 -5.37 -83.50
CA ALA A 165 -10.60 -4.62 -83.16
C ALA A 165 -11.92 -5.33 -83.47
N GLN A 166 -12.93 -4.97 -82.66
CA GLN A 166 -14.34 -5.36 -82.86
C GLN A 166 -14.56 -6.88 -82.89
N SER A 167 -13.82 -7.66 -82.09
CA SER A 167 -14.04 -9.10 -81.97
C SER A 167 -15.23 -9.47 -81.08
N ALA A 168 -15.78 -10.67 -81.25
CA ALA A 168 -16.89 -11.19 -80.43
C ALA A 168 -16.47 -11.64 -79.00
N GLY A 169 -15.20 -11.53 -78.66
CA GLY A 169 -14.63 -11.94 -77.38
C GLY A 169 -13.34 -11.17 -77.11
N HIS A 170 -12.23 -11.86 -76.85
CA HIS A 170 -10.94 -11.18 -76.68
C HIS A 170 -10.41 -10.59 -78.01
N GLY A 171 -9.63 -9.52 -77.97
CA GLY A 171 -8.88 -9.06 -79.15
C GLY A 171 -7.82 -10.12 -79.50
N LEU A 172 -6.82 -10.22 -78.64
CA LEU A 172 -5.82 -11.29 -78.64
C LEU A 172 -6.02 -12.16 -77.39
N ALA A 173 -5.93 -13.49 -77.55
CA ALA A 173 -5.74 -14.40 -76.43
C ALA A 173 -4.59 -15.38 -76.68
N THR A 174 -3.85 -15.74 -75.63
CA THR A 174 -2.71 -16.64 -75.70
C THR A 174 -2.67 -17.60 -74.53
N ASP A 175 -2.45 -18.88 -74.82
CA ASP A 175 -2.24 -19.93 -73.83
C ASP A 175 -0.90 -20.64 -74.06
N SER A 176 -0.07 -20.69 -73.01
CA SER A 176 1.24 -21.35 -72.99
C SER A 176 2.23 -20.86 -74.06
N VAL A 177 2.02 -19.63 -74.57
CA VAL A 177 2.93 -18.90 -75.46
C VAL A 177 3.10 -17.46 -74.97
N SER A 178 4.32 -16.93 -75.08
CA SER A 178 4.72 -15.58 -74.69
C SER A 178 4.62 -14.59 -75.86
N PRO A 179 3.54 -13.81 -76.00
CA PRO A 179 3.43 -12.84 -77.09
C PRO A 179 4.29 -11.60 -76.84
N SER A 180 4.89 -11.07 -77.91
CA SER A 180 5.57 -9.77 -77.91
C SER A 180 4.70 -8.76 -78.65
N LEU A 181 4.20 -7.75 -77.93
CA LEU A 181 3.37 -6.67 -78.45
C LEU A 181 4.12 -5.34 -78.33
N SER A 182 4.36 -4.68 -79.46
CA SER A 182 4.97 -3.35 -79.52
C SER A 182 4.09 -2.37 -80.32
N GLY A 183 3.69 -1.25 -79.72
CA GLY A 183 2.96 -0.18 -80.40
C GLY A 183 1.58 -0.58 -80.97
N CYS A 184 0.97 -1.66 -80.46
CA CYS A 184 -0.29 -2.20 -80.97
C CYS A 184 -1.52 -1.49 -80.40
N THR A 185 -2.64 -1.55 -81.10
CA THR A 185 -3.93 -1.02 -80.62
C THR A 185 -4.95 -2.13 -80.54
N LEU A 186 -5.47 -2.42 -79.35
CA LEU A 186 -6.46 -3.46 -79.12
C LEU A 186 -7.74 -2.80 -78.61
N GLU A 187 -8.76 -2.70 -79.46
CA GLU A 187 -9.90 -1.80 -79.23
C GLU A 187 -11.30 -2.36 -79.56
N ALA A 188 -12.31 -1.92 -78.80
CA ALA A 188 -13.73 -2.21 -79.03
C ALA A 188 -14.08 -3.71 -79.15
N ASN A 189 -13.28 -4.59 -78.55
CA ASN A 189 -13.54 -6.03 -78.49
C ASN A 189 -14.53 -6.34 -77.35
N LEU A 190 -15.44 -7.29 -77.51
CA LEU A 190 -16.50 -7.54 -76.51
C LEU A 190 -16.01 -8.12 -75.18
N GLY A 191 -14.81 -8.71 -75.17
CA GLY A 191 -14.10 -9.22 -73.99
C GLY A 191 -12.92 -8.33 -73.61
N HIS A 192 -11.76 -8.94 -73.36
CA HIS A 192 -10.54 -8.20 -73.00
C HIS A 192 -9.74 -7.81 -74.25
N GLY A 193 -8.95 -6.74 -74.21
CA GLY A 193 -8.02 -6.43 -75.30
C GLY A 193 -6.99 -7.56 -75.46
N LEU A 194 -6.27 -7.88 -74.38
CA LEU A 194 -5.41 -9.06 -74.24
C LEU A 194 -5.91 -9.98 -73.12
N PHE A 195 -5.91 -11.30 -73.35
CA PHE A 195 -6.02 -12.32 -72.31
C PHE A 195 -4.89 -13.35 -72.42
N CYS A 196 -4.09 -13.52 -71.36
CA CYS A 196 -2.84 -14.29 -71.42
C CYS A 196 -2.77 -15.33 -70.30
N THR A 197 -2.53 -16.61 -70.62
CA THR A 197 -2.35 -17.71 -69.66
C THR A 197 -1.02 -18.44 -69.81
N GLY A 198 -0.37 -18.75 -68.68
CA GLY A 198 0.72 -19.74 -68.62
C GLY A 198 2.03 -19.34 -69.33
N SER A 199 2.35 -18.05 -69.41
CA SER A 199 3.47 -17.56 -70.24
C SER A 199 4.10 -16.25 -69.74
N THR A 200 4.91 -15.60 -70.58
CA THR A 200 5.69 -14.39 -70.25
C THR A 200 5.60 -13.31 -71.36
N PRO A 201 4.48 -12.55 -71.44
CA PRO A 201 4.28 -11.56 -72.49
C PRO A 201 5.20 -10.35 -72.32
N GLN A 202 5.63 -9.77 -73.44
CA GLN A 202 6.38 -8.52 -73.49
C GLN A 202 5.47 -7.43 -74.06
N LEU A 203 5.20 -6.36 -73.31
CA LEU A 203 4.19 -5.35 -73.66
C LEU A 203 4.83 -3.95 -73.63
N THR A 204 5.09 -3.35 -74.80
CA THR A 204 5.68 -1.99 -74.91
C THR A 204 4.82 -1.07 -75.78
N ASP A 205 4.52 0.13 -75.28
CA ASP A 205 3.81 1.21 -76.00
C ASP A 205 2.43 0.82 -76.58
N ASN A 206 1.74 -0.19 -76.02
CA ASN A 206 0.45 -0.65 -76.54
C ASN A 206 -0.73 0.15 -75.97
N PHE A 207 -1.80 0.24 -76.74
CA PHE A 207 -2.98 1.05 -76.43
C PHE A 207 -4.26 0.20 -76.41
N PHE A 208 -4.96 0.20 -75.27
CA PHE A 208 -6.15 -0.60 -75.04
C PHE A 208 -7.40 0.30 -74.89
N ILE A 209 -8.36 0.24 -75.81
CA ILE A 209 -9.49 1.19 -75.83
C ILE A 209 -10.85 0.50 -75.88
N GLY A 210 -11.79 0.85 -75.00
CA GLY A 210 -13.20 0.48 -75.20
C GLY A 210 -13.50 -1.01 -75.18
N ASN A 211 -12.61 -1.86 -74.65
CA ASN A 211 -12.82 -3.30 -74.57
C ASN A 211 -13.82 -3.64 -73.45
N GLY A 212 -14.71 -4.61 -73.66
CA GLY A 212 -15.81 -4.94 -72.74
C GLY A 212 -15.41 -5.50 -71.36
N GLY A 213 -14.13 -5.80 -71.15
CA GLY A 213 -13.54 -6.10 -69.84
C GLY A 213 -12.17 -5.42 -69.69
N TRP A 214 -11.21 -6.12 -69.08
CA TRP A 214 -9.83 -5.63 -68.93
C TRP A 214 -9.22 -5.15 -70.25
N GLY A 215 -8.45 -4.05 -70.21
CA GLY A 215 -7.53 -3.70 -71.30
C GLY A 215 -6.58 -4.88 -71.58
N ALA A 216 -5.89 -5.36 -70.53
CA ALA A 216 -5.14 -6.60 -70.57
C ALA A 216 -5.29 -7.38 -69.25
N LEU A 217 -5.55 -8.68 -69.32
CA LEU A 217 -5.60 -9.60 -68.17
C LEU A 217 -4.57 -10.72 -68.33
N LEU A 218 -3.66 -10.82 -67.36
CA LEU A 218 -2.60 -11.81 -67.31
C LEU A 218 -2.86 -12.77 -66.13
N ASN A 219 -2.92 -14.06 -66.42
CA ASN A 219 -3.34 -15.10 -65.47
C ASN A 219 -2.32 -16.23 -65.43
N SER A 220 -1.68 -16.45 -64.27
CA SER A 220 -0.58 -17.40 -64.09
C SER A 220 0.56 -17.13 -65.09
N VAL A 221 1.02 -15.89 -65.09
CA VAL A 221 1.94 -15.29 -66.07
C VAL A 221 3.04 -14.51 -65.33
N ALA A 222 4.28 -14.57 -65.83
CA ALA A 222 5.39 -13.76 -65.32
C ALA A 222 5.80 -12.70 -66.37
N LEU A 223 5.70 -11.42 -66.04
CA LEU A 223 6.22 -10.34 -66.89
C LEU A 223 7.75 -10.30 -66.85
N SER A 224 8.38 -9.75 -67.90
CA SER A 224 9.80 -9.37 -67.89
C SER A 224 10.03 -7.96 -68.44
N ASP A 225 9.47 -7.61 -69.62
CA ASP A 225 9.45 -6.24 -70.13
C ASP A 225 8.02 -5.69 -70.26
N TYR A 226 7.75 -4.61 -69.52
CA TYR A 226 6.51 -3.84 -69.56
C TYR A 226 6.83 -2.34 -69.47
N SER A 227 6.39 -1.52 -70.42
CA SER A 227 6.53 -0.06 -70.37
C SER A 227 5.60 0.66 -71.36
N GLY A 228 5.25 1.92 -71.10
CA GLY A 228 4.56 2.81 -72.05
C GLY A 228 3.12 2.44 -72.45
N ASN A 229 2.57 1.35 -71.93
CA ASN A 229 1.21 0.92 -72.27
C ASN A 229 0.16 1.83 -71.61
N THR A 230 -0.94 2.09 -72.32
CA THR A 230 -2.03 2.99 -71.90
C THR A 230 -3.40 2.40 -72.24
N GLY A 231 -4.48 2.93 -71.65
CA GLY A 231 -5.83 2.53 -72.06
C GLY A 231 -6.97 3.25 -71.36
N TRP A 232 -8.07 3.47 -72.09
CA TRP A 232 -9.25 4.20 -71.61
C TRP A 232 -10.56 3.57 -72.10
N TYR A 233 -11.65 3.78 -71.35
CA TYR A 233 -13.01 3.28 -71.62
C TYR A 233 -13.16 1.75 -71.69
N ASN A 234 -12.16 1.00 -71.21
CA ASN A 234 -12.27 -0.46 -71.03
C ASN A 234 -13.13 -0.77 -69.79
N GLY A 235 -13.70 -1.97 -69.72
CA GLY A 235 -14.39 -2.46 -68.53
C GLY A 235 -13.47 -2.57 -67.29
N VAL A 236 -12.14 -2.68 -67.49
CA VAL A 236 -11.16 -2.21 -66.50
C VAL A 236 -9.95 -1.58 -67.22
N ASN A 237 -9.63 -0.33 -66.90
CA ASN A 237 -8.53 0.47 -67.45
C ASN A 237 -7.20 0.16 -66.76
N GLY A 238 -6.76 -1.09 -66.79
CA GLY A 238 -5.46 -1.47 -66.22
C GLY A 238 -4.97 -2.84 -66.65
N LEU A 239 -3.78 -3.19 -66.16
CA LEU A 239 -3.18 -4.51 -66.34
C LEU A 239 -3.60 -5.43 -65.17
N GLY A 240 -4.60 -6.27 -65.41
CA GLY A 240 -5.05 -7.26 -64.45
C GLY A 240 -4.02 -8.37 -64.26
N LEU A 241 -3.68 -8.69 -63.01
CA LEU A 241 -2.76 -9.75 -62.60
C LEU A 241 -3.46 -10.77 -61.69
N ASN A 242 -3.25 -12.05 -61.95
CA ASN A 242 -3.78 -13.16 -61.14
C ASN A 242 -2.78 -14.32 -61.13
N GLY A 243 -2.56 -14.96 -59.97
CA GLY A 243 -1.71 -16.15 -59.84
C GLY A 243 -0.30 -15.88 -59.30
N THR A 244 0.65 -16.73 -59.67
CA THR A 244 1.96 -16.85 -58.98
C THR A 244 3.14 -16.34 -59.81
N LEU A 245 3.94 -15.47 -59.22
CA LEU A 245 5.24 -15.03 -59.74
C LEU A 245 6.34 -16.03 -59.33
N TYR A 246 7.05 -16.57 -60.32
CA TYR A 246 8.11 -17.59 -60.15
C TYR A 246 9.53 -17.09 -60.43
N SER A 247 9.70 -15.81 -60.80
CA SER A 247 10.99 -15.20 -61.15
C SER A 247 10.99 -13.73 -60.77
N SER A 248 12.13 -13.21 -60.29
CA SER A 248 12.21 -11.85 -59.75
C SER A 248 11.99 -10.78 -60.82
N LEU A 249 11.32 -9.69 -60.45
CA LEU A 249 10.76 -8.71 -61.39
C LEU A 249 10.79 -7.30 -60.79
N SER A 250 11.00 -6.29 -61.65
CA SER A 250 10.78 -4.87 -61.34
C SER A 250 9.57 -4.36 -62.13
N TRP A 251 8.58 -3.79 -61.44
CA TRP A 251 7.40 -3.17 -62.08
C TRP A 251 7.73 -1.73 -62.46
N ASN A 252 8.36 -1.57 -63.63
CA ASN A 252 8.75 -0.28 -64.16
C ASN A 252 7.51 0.45 -64.72
N GLN A 253 7.04 1.46 -63.98
CA GLN A 253 6.15 2.56 -64.40
C GLN A 253 5.18 2.29 -65.58
N PRO A 254 3.95 1.83 -65.29
CA PRO A 254 2.79 2.10 -66.15
C PRO A 254 2.50 3.60 -66.21
N ASP A 255 1.67 4.03 -67.17
CA ASP A 255 0.98 5.31 -67.05
C ASP A 255 0.07 5.27 -65.79
N PRO A 256 0.01 6.32 -64.95
CA PRO A 256 -0.91 6.37 -63.80
C PRO A 256 -2.39 6.13 -64.16
N GLY A 257 -2.80 6.40 -65.41
CA GLY A 257 -4.13 6.11 -65.95
C GLY A 257 -4.29 4.68 -66.51
N PHE A 258 -3.30 3.80 -66.35
CA PHE A 258 -3.38 2.37 -66.70
C PHE A 258 -2.60 1.50 -65.69
N PRO A 259 -3.00 1.48 -64.39
CA PRO A 259 -2.23 0.85 -63.31
C PRO A 259 -2.16 -0.69 -63.39
N PHE A 260 -1.28 -1.27 -62.57
CA PHE A 260 -1.36 -2.70 -62.23
C PHE A 260 -2.57 -2.94 -61.32
N VAL A 261 -3.33 -4.01 -61.57
CA VAL A 261 -4.49 -4.35 -60.76
C VAL A 261 -4.41 -5.81 -60.32
N LEU A 262 -4.36 -6.03 -59.00
CA LEU A 262 -4.43 -7.34 -58.40
C LEU A 262 -5.87 -7.87 -58.50
N ASN A 263 -6.03 -9.04 -59.09
CA ASN A 263 -7.29 -9.76 -59.22
C ASN A 263 -7.15 -11.13 -58.54
N GLY A 264 -7.93 -11.37 -57.48
CA GLY A 264 -7.85 -12.59 -56.68
C GLY A 264 -6.50 -12.79 -55.98
N VAL A 265 -6.16 -14.06 -55.72
CA VAL A 265 -4.94 -14.43 -54.99
C VAL A 265 -3.71 -14.28 -55.90
N ASN A 266 -2.83 -13.34 -55.55
CA ASN A 266 -1.55 -13.11 -56.21
C ASN A 266 -0.43 -13.55 -55.25
N THR A 267 0.56 -14.30 -55.73
CA THR A 267 1.62 -14.89 -54.89
C THR A 267 3.02 -14.63 -55.42
N ILE A 268 3.89 -14.02 -54.61
CA ILE A 268 5.34 -14.01 -54.84
C ILE A 268 5.91 -15.31 -54.25
N SER A 269 6.47 -16.18 -55.09
CA SER A 269 7.07 -17.45 -54.64
C SER A 269 8.26 -17.26 -53.72
N ASN A 270 8.60 -18.29 -52.95
CA ASN A 270 9.83 -18.30 -52.15
C ASN A 270 11.09 -18.05 -53.01
N ASN A 271 12.05 -17.27 -52.49
CA ASN A 271 13.26 -16.80 -53.19
C ASN A 271 13.02 -15.94 -54.45
N VAL A 272 11.80 -15.39 -54.62
CA VAL A 272 11.45 -14.46 -55.69
C VAL A 272 11.27 -13.05 -55.13
N THR A 273 11.73 -12.03 -55.84
CA THR A 273 11.64 -10.62 -55.43
C THR A 273 10.76 -9.83 -56.39
N LEU A 274 9.73 -9.16 -55.87
CA LEU A 274 9.03 -8.09 -56.60
C LEU A 274 9.56 -6.73 -56.14
N THR A 275 10.01 -5.91 -57.09
CA THR A 275 10.51 -4.55 -56.84
C THR A 275 9.56 -3.51 -57.45
N LEU A 276 9.10 -2.57 -56.62
CA LEU A 276 8.24 -1.45 -57.00
C LEU A 276 9.03 -0.13 -56.83
N PRO A 277 9.34 0.61 -57.91
CA PRO A 277 9.95 1.94 -57.82
C PRO A 277 8.95 3.00 -57.32
N ALA A 278 9.47 4.10 -56.77
CA ALA A 278 8.69 5.29 -56.43
C ALA A 278 7.69 5.68 -57.53
N GLY A 279 6.43 5.92 -57.14
CA GLY A 279 5.34 6.31 -58.03
C GLY A 279 4.54 5.16 -58.64
N THR A 280 4.93 3.89 -58.40
CA THR A 280 4.13 2.75 -58.89
C THR A 280 2.78 2.68 -58.17
N LEU A 281 1.70 2.66 -58.95
CA LEU A 281 0.32 2.49 -58.50
C LEU A 281 -0.16 1.05 -58.74
N VAL A 282 -0.66 0.44 -57.67
CA VAL A 282 -1.26 -0.89 -57.65
C VAL A 282 -2.67 -0.78 -57.07
N LYS A 283 -3.67 -1.33 -57.76
CA LYS A 283 -5.05 -1.38 -57.26
C LYS A 283 -5.48 -2.80 -56.88
N GLY A 284 -6.21 -2.95 -55.78
CA GLY A 284 -6.79 -4.22 -55.32
C GLY A 284 -8.26 -4.34 -55.70
N GLY A 285 -8.62 -5.31 -56.52
CA GLY A 285 -10.02 -5.65 -56.78
C GLY A 285 -10.69 -6.42 -55.63
N PRO A 286 -12.01 -6.68 -55.71
CA PRO A 286 -12.71 -7.54 -54.76
C PRO A 286 -12.01 -8.89 -54.60
N GLN A 287 -11.84 -9.33 -53.35
CA GLN A 287 -11.08 -10.54 -52.97
C GLN A 287 -9.59 -10.56 -53.35
N ALA A 288 -9.01 -9.47 -53.86
CA ALA A 288 -7.59 -9.42 -54.20
C ALA A 288 -6.69 -9.45 -52.97
N GLN A 289 -5.64 -10.26 -53.03
CA GLN A 289 -4.68 -10.49 -51.93
C GLN A 289 -3.28 -10.65 -52.51
N LEU A 290 -2.26 -10.10 -51.85
CA LEU A 290 -0.85 -10.30 -52.21
C LEU A 290 -0.14 -11.14 -51.14
N PHE A 291 0.01 -12.44 -51.38
CA PHE A 291 0.88 -13.30 -50.58
C PHE A 291 2.34 -13.14 -51.00
N VAL A 292 3.21 -12.92 -50.02
CA VAL A 292 4.65 -12.79 -50.21
C VAL A 292 5.31 -13.92 -49.44
N ASN A 293 5.65 -15.00 -50.16
CA ASN A 293 6.48 -16.09 -49.65
C ASN A 293 7.97 -15.82 -49.94
N GLY A 294 8.28 -15.03 -50.96
CA GLY A 294 9.60 -14.49 -51.24
C GLY A 294 9.81 -13.11 -50.60
N SER A 295 10.10 -12.11 -51.42
CA SER A 295 10.41 -10.73 -51.00
C SER A 295 9.57 -9.69 -51.76
N LEU A 296 9.04 -8.69 -51.06
CA LEU A 296 8.46 -7.47 -51.63
C LEU A 296 9.36 -6.28 -51.29
N VAL A 297 9.70 -5.46 -52.28
CA VAL A 297 10.59 -4.31 -52.15
C VAL A 297 9.93 -3.09 -52.76
N CYS A 298 9.63 -2.06 -51.96
CA CYS A 298 9.02 -0.82 -52.42
C CYS A 298 9.98 0.34 -52.11
N THR A 299 10.43 1.05 -53.14
CA THR A 299 11.45 2.11 -53.04
C THR A 299 10.83 3.48 -53.26
N GLY A 300 9.81 3.80 -52.45
CA GLY A 300 9.11 5.07 -52.48
C GLY A 300 9.95 6.23 -51.93
N THR A 301 9.43 7.45 -52.11
CA THR A 301 9.98 8.67 -51.48
C THR A 301 8.86 9.52 -50.88
N GLN A 302 9.17 10.38 -49.92
CA GLN A 302 8.18 11.25 -49.25
C GLN A 302 7.31 12.08 -50.21
N GLY A 303 7.86 12.51 -51.34
CA GLY A 303 7.11 13.26 -52.37
C GLY A 303 6.51 12.41 -53.48
N VAL A 304 6.91 11.14 -53.60
CA VAL A 304 6.48 10.19 -54.64
C VAL A 304 6.45 8.78 -54.02
N PRO A 305 5.37 8.40 -53.32
CA PRO A 305 5.26 7.11 -52.64
C PRO A 305 5.01 5.95 -53.62
N VAL A 306 5.06 4.71 -53.11
CA VAL A 306 4.43 3.54 -53.77
C VAL A 306 3.00 3.42 -53.24
N LEU A 307 2.02 3.13 -54.10
CA LEU A 307 0.59 3.15 -53.74
C LEU A 307 -0.07 1.77 -53.92
N PHE A 308 -0.71 1.27 -52.87
CA PHE A 308 -1.65 0.14 -52.88
C PHE A 308 -3.02 0.63 -52.39
N VAL A 309 -4.01 0.68 -53.27
CA VAL A 309 -5.35 1.23 -52.96
C VAL A 309 -6.47 0.34 -53.50
N SER A 310 -7.72 0.64 -53.17
CA SER A 310 -8.90 0.00 -53.78
C SER A 310 -8.93 0.17 -55.31
N LEU A 311 -9.48 -0.82 -56.03
CA LEU A 311 -9.89 -0.65 -57.43
C LEU A 311 -10.94 0.46 -57.61
N ASN A 312 -11.74 0.73 -56.58
CA ASN A 312 -12.81 1.71 -56.56
C ASN A 312 -12.33 3.10 -56.03
N ASP A 313 -11.01 3.32 -55.88
CA ASP A 313 -10.45 4.62 -55.49
C ASP A 313 -9.99 5.40 -56.72
N ASP A 314 -10.73 6.44 -57.09
CA ASP A 314 -10.42 7.31 -58.23
C ASP A 314 -9.41 8.41 -57.89
N SER A 315 -9.20 8.70 -56.60
CA SER A 315 -8.28 9.77 -56.18
C SER A 315 -6.83 9.48 -56.57
N HIS A 316 -6.50 8.20 -56.75
CA HIS A 316 -5.22 7.72 -57.28
C HIS A 316 -5.43 7.04 -58.64
N GLY A 317 -4.98 7.67 -59.73
CA GLY A 317 -5.03 7.11 -61.09
C GLY A 317 -6.38 7.20 -61.82
N GLY A 318 -7.45 7.68 -61.16
CA GLY A 318 -8.76 7.88 -61.78
C GLY A 318 -9.61 6.62 -61.94
N ASP A 319 -10.79 6.82 -62.53
CA ASP A 319 -11.84 5.82 -62.77
C ASP A 319 -11.31 4.61 -63.58
N THR A 320 -10.96 3.57 -62.83
CA THR A 320 -10.28 2.38 -63.35
C THR A 320 -11.27 1.27 -63.71
N ASN A 321 -12.45 1.23 -63.09
CA ASN A 321 -13.44 0.17 -63.20
C ASN A 321 -14.76 0.60 -63.89
N GLY A 322 -14.97 1.89 -64.12
CA GLY A 322 -16.16 2.48 -64.75
C GLY A 322 -17.36 2.68 -63.82
N ASP A 323 -17.20 2.67 -62.49
CA ASP A 323 -18.31 2.88 -61.54
C ASP A 323 -18.61 4.36 -61.23
N GLY A 324 -17.61 5.24 -61.39
CA GLY A 324 -17.71 6.68 -61.29
C GLY A 324 -17.44 7.24 -59.87
N PRO A 325 -17.28 8.57 -59.75
CA PRO A 325 -16.52 9.25 -58.69
C PRO A 325 -16.59 8.63 -57.28
N SER A 326 -15.57 7.84 -56.96
CA SER A 326 -15.43 7.08 -55.72
C SER A 326 -14.03 7.25 -55.09
N SER A 327 -13.95 7.09 -53.77
CA SER A 327 -12.70 7.16 -52.99
C SER A 327 -12.20 5.79 -52.51
N GLY A 328 -12.91 4.71 -52.85
CA GLY A 328 -12.77 3.41 -52.20
C GLY A 328 -13.43 3.36 -50.81
N ALA A 329 -13.51 2.16 -50.25
CA ALA A 329 -14.05 1.89 -48.92
C ALA A 329 -13.21 0.87 -48.14
N PRO A 330 -13.19 0.94 -46.78
CA PRO A 330 -12.49 -0.04 -45.95
C PRO A 330 -12.97 -1.48 -46.20
N GLY A 331 -12.05 -2.33 -46.67
CA GLY A 331 -12.30 -3.75 -46.91
C GLY A 331 -12.64 -4.14 -48.35
N ASP A 332 -12.56 -3.20 -49.30
CA ASP A 332 -12.72 -3.45 -50.74
C ASP A 332 -11.81 -4.58 -51.25
N TRP A 333 -10.59 -4.67 -50.72
CA TRP A 333 -9.63 -5.74 -50.99
C TRP A 333 -9.06 -6.34 -49.70
N GLN A 334 -8.32 -7.46 -49.79
CA GLN A 334 -7.96 -8.25 -48.61
C GLN A 334 -6.67 -7.75 -47.93
N GLY A 335 -5.71 -7.21 -48.68
CA GLY A 335 -4.45 -6.68 -48.15
C GLY A 335 -3.20 -7.48 -48.60
N ILE A 336 -2.08 -7.22 -47.92
CA ILE A 336 -0.77 -7.81 -48.18
C ILE A 336 -0.36 -8.75 -47.04
N TYR A 337 0.12 -9.94 -47.37
CA TYR A 337 0.48 -11.00 -46.43
C TYR A 337 1.94 -11.42 -46.62
N LEU A 338 2.84 -10.93 -45.77
CA LEU A 338 4.22 -11.38 -45.72
C LEU A 338 4.28 -12.64 -44.84
N TYR A 339 4.68 -13.79 -45.39
CA TYR A 339 4.50 -15.09 -44.73
C TYR A 339 5.77 -15.96 -44.75
N GLY A 340 6.63 -15.78 -43.75
CA GLY A 340 7.96 -16.43 -43.62
C GLY A 340 7.93 -17.83 -43.03
N TYR A 341 6.85 -18.59 -43.22
CA TYR A 341 6.71 -19.89 -42.56
C TYR A 341 7.56 -20.99 -43.21
N SER A 342 8.21 -21.81 -42.38
CA SER A 342 8.98 -23.02 -42.70
C SER A 342 10.22 -22.84 -43.58
N SER A 343 10.07 -22.44 -44.84
CA SER A 343 11.19 -22.21 -45.77
C SER A 343 11.01 -20.96 -46.63
N ASN A 344 9.85 -20.29 -46.51
CA ASN A 344 9.55 -19.02 -47.13
C ASN A 344 10.31 -17.90 -46.44
N GLN A 345 10.79 -16.92 -47.19
CA GLN A 345 11.42 -15.71 -46.64
C GLN A 345 10.39 -14.78 -45.99
N GLY A 346 9.25 -14.59 -46.67
CA GLY A 346 8.21 -13.64 -46.26
C GLY A 346 8.72 -12.23 -46.01
N ALA A 347 9.66 -11.74 -46.82
CA ALA A 347 10.36 -10.49 -46.57
C ALA A 347 9.64 -9.26 -47.15
N GLY A 348 9.75 -8.12 -46.47
CA GLY A 348 9.12 -6.86 -46.90
C GLY A 348 9.96 -5.63 -46.58
N MET A 349 10.55 -5.01 -47.59
CA MET A 349 11.31 -3.76 -47.46
C MET A 349 10.53 -2.63 -48.13
N LEU A 350 9.78 -1.85 -47.35
CA LEU A 350 8.88 -0.80 -47.84
C LEU A 350 9.35 0.56 -47.33
N ASP A 351 9.91 1.37 -48.23
CA ASP A 351 10.11 2.81 -48.05
C ASP A 351 8.92 3.57 -48.63
N TRP A 352 8.39 4.55 -47.88
CA TRP A 352 7.32 5.48 -48.27
C TRP A 352 6.21 4.83 -49.10
N THR A 353 5.64 3.75 -48.56
CA THR A 353 4.57 2.98 -49.20
C THR A 353 3.24 3.25 -48.51
N THR A 354 2.20 3.54 -49.28
CA THR A 354 0.84 3.80 -48.81
C THR A 354 -0.05 2.59 -49.12
N ILE A 355 -0.75 2.09 -48.10
CA ILE A 355 -1.68 0.95 -48.19
C ILE A 355 -3.01 1.41 -47.60
N LEU A 356 -4.05 1.47 -48.44
CA LEU A 356 -5.41 1.92 -48.08
C LEU A 356 -6.49 0.89 -48.44
N HIS A 357 -7.66 1.00 -47.81
CA HIS A 357 -8.91 0.32 -48.21
C HIS A 357 -8.90 -1.22 -48.09
N ALA A 358 -7.96 -1.78 -47.34
CA ALA A 358 -7.75 -3.22 -47.20
C ALA A 358 -8.47 -3.84 -45.97
N GLY A 359 -8.28 -5.15 -45.73
CA GLY A 359 -8.84 -5.87 -44.57
C GLY A 359 -10.19 -6.55 -44.80
N GLY A 360 -10.54 -6.86 -46.05
CA GLY A 360 -11.84 -7.44 -46.43
C GLY A 360 -12.17 -8.82 -45.84
N SER A 361 -13.35 -9.34 -46.18
CA SER A 361 -14.07 -10.39 -45.41
C SER A 361 -13.40 -11.77 -45.20
N THR A 362 -12.25 -12.06 -45.81
CA THR A 362 -11.44 -13.27 -45.51
C THR A 362 -10.08 -12.93 -44.89
N GLY A 363 -9.68 -11.67 -44.93
CA GLY A 363 -8.41 -11.14 -44.43
C GLY A 363 -8.52 -10.52 -43.04
N SER A 364 -8.91 -11.31 -42.04
CA SER A 364 -9.31 -10.85 -40.69
C SER A 364 -8.17 -10.35 -39.78
N GLN A 365 -7.12 -9.74 -40.34
CA GLN A 365 -5.89 -9.37 -39.63
C GLN A 365 -5.59 -7.88 -39.82
N GLY A 366 -5.17 -7.45 -41.01
CA GLY A 366 -4.92 -6.02 -41.28
C GLY A 366 -4.63 -5.69 -42.74
N GLY A 367 -4.38 -4.42 -43.02
CA GLY A 367 -4.04 -3.95 -44.37
C GLY A 367 -2.69 -4.49 -44.88
N LEU A 368 -1.70 -4.56 -43.98
CA LEU A 368 -0.55 -5.45 -44.12
C LEU A 368 -0.45 -6.36 -42.89
N HIS A 369 -0.25 -7.64 -43.12
CA HIS A 369 0.08 -8.63 -42.10
C HIS A 369 1.47 -9.22 -42.37
N ALA A 370 2.38 -9.06 -41.41
CA ALA A 370 3.71 -9.65 -41.40
C ALA A 370 3.78 -10.79 -40.38
N ALA A 371 3.90 -12.03 -40.84
CA ALA A 371 3.91 -13.23 -40.02
C ALA A 371 5.16 -14.09 -40.27
N TYR A 372 5.93 -14.38 -39.22
CA TYR A 372 7.14 -15.22 -39.26
C TYR A 372 8.24 -14.74 -40.24
N CYS A 373 8.22 -13.48 -40.67
CA CYS A 373 9.12 -12.91 -41.68
C CYS A 373 10.62 -12.99 -41.31
N ASP A 374 11.48 -13.42 -42.24
CA ASP A 374 12.94 -13.39 -42.10
C ASP A 374 13.47 -11.95 -41.88
N GLN A 375 12.97 -10.99 -42.68
CA GLN A 375 13.33 -9.58 -42.62
C GLN A 375 12.15 -8.69 -43.04
N ALA A 376 11.84 -7.67 -42.25
CA ALA A 376 10.88 -6.65 -42.63
C ALA A 376 11.26 -5.26 -42.11
N THR A 377 11.05 -4.24 -42.95
CA THR A 377 11.34 -2.84 -42.65
C THR A 377 10.26 -1.98 -43.30
N PHE A 378 9.58 -1.15 -42.52
CA PHE A 378 8.52 -0.24 -42.95
C PHE A 378 8.92 1.18 -42.52
N VAL A 379 9.27 2.04 -43.46
CA VAL A 379 9.84 3.37 -43.19
C VAL A 379 9.04 4.44 -43.91
N GLY A 380 8.48 5.41 -43.18
CA GLY A 380 7.66 6.48 -43.76
C GLY A 380 6.36 6.00 -44.42
N CYS A 381 5.92 4.77 -44.13
CA CYS A 381 4.75 4.16 -44.74
C CYS A 381 3.44 4.70 -44.17
N THR A 382 2.36 4.64 -44.95
CA THR A 382 0.99 4.96 -44.48
C THR A 382 0.14 3.70 -44.54
N PHE A 383 -0.46 3.31 -43.41
CA PHE A 383 -1.45 2.23 -43.33
C PHE A 383 -2.75 2.84 -42.83
N GLY A 384 -3.80 2.85 -43.66
CA GLY A 384 -5.03 3.52 -43.26
C GLY A 384 -6.30 3.09 -43.95
N GLU A 385 -7.43 3.58 -43.45
CA GLU A 385 -8.76 3.34 -44.02
C GLU A 385 -9.05 1.84 -44.25
N CYS A 386 -8.51 0.96 -43.38
CA CYS A 386 -8.69 -0.49 -43.46
C CYS A 386 -9.80 -0.97 -42.51
N SER A 387 -10.55 -2.00 -42.90
CA SER A 387 -11.65 -2.59 -42.09
C SER A 387 -11.18 -3.51 -40.96
N ALA A 388 -9.87 -3.60 -40.75
CA ALA A 388 -9.21 -4.34 -39.68
C ALA A 388 -8.11 -3.44 -39.07
N SER A 389 -7.00 -3.99 -38.55
CA SER A 389 -5.87 -3.14 -38.13
C SER A 389 -5.09 -2.60 -39.34
N GLY A 390 -4.42 -1.46 -39.24
CA GLY A 390 -3.58 -0.93 -40.33
C GLY A 390 -2.39 -1.85 -40.63
N LEU A 391 -1.60 -2.12 -39.60
CA LEU A 391 -0.45 -3.04 -39.62
C LEU A 391 -0.60 -4.13 -38.53
N VAL A 392 -0.38 -5.39 -38.92
CA VAL A 392 -0.29 -6.54 -38.00
C VAL A 392 1.08 -7.20 -38.11
N ILE A 393 1.68 -7.51 -36.97
CA ILE A 393 2.98 -8.18 -36.82
C ILE A 393 2.78 -9.41 -35.93
N ASP A 394 3.14 -10.60 -36.42
CA ASP A 394 3.09 -11.84 -35.66
C ASP A 394 4.42 -12.60 -35.78
N ALA A 395 4.99 -13.00 -34.62
CA ALA A 395 6.17 -13.84 -34.50
C ALA A 395 7.40 -13.42 -35.33
N CYS A 396 7.56 -12.12 -35.60
CA CYS A 396 8.71 -11.55 -36.30
C CYS A 396 9.12 -10.19 -35.72
N SER A 397 10.26 -9.66 -36.17
CA SER A 397 10.94 -8.49 -35.56
C SER A 397 11.23 -7.37 -36.57
N PRO A 398 10.20 -6.78 -37.22
CA PRO A 398 10.40 -5.67 -38.15
C PRO A 398 10.93 -4.40 -37.49
N VAL A 399 11.50 -3.52 -38.31
CA VAL A 399 11.65 -2.08 -37.98
C VAL A 399 10.46 -1.33 -38.57
N VAL A 400 9.74 -0.57 -37.74
CA VAL A 400 8.60 0.28 -38.12
C VAL A 400 8.91 1.70 -37.70
N SER A 401 9.28 2.56 -38.66
CA SER A 401 9.83 3.89 -38.34
C SER A 401 9.16 5.02 -39.12
N GLY A 402 8.69 6.06 -38.43
CA GLY A 402 8.11 7.25 -39.06
C GLY A 402 6.81 7.00 -39.85
N CYS A 403 6.11 5.90 -39.60
CA CYS A 403 4.90 5.53 -40.32
C CYS A 403 3.67 6.27 -39.78
N THR A 404 2.66 6.46 -40.65
CA THR A 404 1.33 6.97 -40.30
C THR A 404 0.32 5.82 -40.29
N LEU A 405 -0.44 5.69 -39.21
CA LEU A 405 -1.36 4.59 -38.94
C LEU A 405 -2.73 5.21 -38.64
N ARG A 406 -3.61 5.37 -39.64
CA ARG A 406 -4.78 6.28 -39.53
C ARG A 406 -6.12 5.70 -39.99
N ASP A 407 -7.22 6.12 -39.38
CA ASP A 407 -8.59 5.83 -39.86
C ASP A 407 -8.93 4.32 -40.00
N ASN A 408 -8.21 3.44 -39.31
CA ASN A 408 -8.44 1.99 -39.38
C ASN A 408 -9.55 1.58 -38.40
N ALA A 409 -10.43 0.66 -38.79
CA ALA A 409 -11.52 0.19 -37.92
C ALA A 409 -11.00 -0.65 -36.73
N GLY A 410 -9.84 -1.27 -36.87
CA GLY A 410 -9.11 -1.97 -35.81
C GLY A 410 -8.04 -1.08 -35.16
N ASN A 411 -6.90 -1.66 -34.81
CA ASN A 411 -5.77 -0.91 -34.26
C ASN A 411 -4.99 -0.19 -35.37
N GLY A 412 -4.28 0.89 -35.06
CA GLY A 412 -3.27 1.43 -35.99
C GLY A 412 -2.19 0.38 -36.25
N LEU A 413 -1.51 -0.05 -35.19
CA LEU A 413 -0.53 -1.14 -35.19
C LEU A 413 -0.85 -2.18 -34.11
N TYR A 414 -0.89 -3.47 -34.48
CA TYR A 414 -0.90 -4.60 -33.56
C TYR A 414 0.36 -5.46 -33.75
N ALA A 415 1.03 -5.83 -32.65
CA ALA A 415 2.17 -6.74 -32.67
C ALA A 415 2.09 -7.82 -31.58
N GLY A 416 2.43 -9.06 -31.91
CA GLY A 416 2.45 -10.19 -30.98
C GLY A 416 3.30 -11.38 -31.43
N GLY A 417 3.16 -12.51 -30.72
CA GLY A 417 3.78 -13.78 -31.11
C GLY A 417 5.26 -13.98 -30.73
N GLY A 418 5.81 -13.17 -29.81
CA GLY A 418 7.15 -13.41 -29.24
C GLY A 418 8.34 -12.83 -30.02
N GLY A 419 8.10 -12.01 -31.04
CA GLY A 419 9.16 -11.27 -31.74
C GLY A 419 9.78 -10.13 -30.90
N ALA A 420 10.57 -9.28 -31.54
CA ALA A 420 11.31 -8.17 -30.93
C ALA A 420 11.34 -6.88 -31.80
N PRO A 421 10.19 -6.39 -32.30
CA PRO A 421 10.13 -5.30 -33.27
C PRO A 421 10.61 -3.96 -32.70
N VAL A 422 11.26 -3.17 -33.54
CA VAL A 422 11.58 -1.76 -33.26
C VAL A 422 10.45 -0.92 -33.83
N ILE A 423 9.75 -0.15 -33.00
CA ILE A 423 8.59 0.65 -33.42
C ILE A 423 8.83 2.09 -32.95
N GLU A 424 9.28 2.98 -33.83
CA GLU A 424 9.74 4.33 -33.44
C GLU A 424 9.18 5.47 -34.30
N ASN A 425 8.96 6.63 -33.68
CA ASN A 425 8.56 7.87 -34.37
C ASN A 425 7.26 7.77 -35.21
N ASN A 426 6.41 6.76 -34.96
CA ASN A 426 5.18 6.56 -35.72
C ASN A 426 4.04 7.43 -35.18
N THR A 427 3.11 7.81 -36.06
CA THR A 427 1.91 8.58 -35.73
C THR A 427 0.67 7.70 -35.91
N ALA A 428 -0.08 7.44 -34.84
CA ALA A 428 -1.30 6.63 -34.87
C ALA A 428 -2.53 7.45 -34.49
N ASN A 429 -3.42 7.74 -35.44
CA ASN A 429 -4.57 8.64 -35.23
C ASN A 429 -5.91 8.04 -35.68
N ASP A 430 -7.00 8.41 -35.02
CA ASP A 430 -8.38 8.16 -35.48
C ASP A 430 -8.72 6.67 -35.75
N ASN A 431 -7.99 5.73 -35.14
CA ASN A 431 -8.23 4.29 -35.28
C ASN A 431 -9.28 3.80 -34.27
N GLY A 432 -10.21 2.93 -34.67
CA GLY A 432 -11.31 2.44 -33.83
C GLY A 432 -10.89 1.55 -32.65
N GLY A 433 -9.67 1.00 -32.69
CA GLY A 433 -9.04 0.24 -31.61
C GLY A 433 -7.91 1.02 -30.92
N TRP A 434 -6.81 0.33 -30.61
CA TRP A 434 -5.61 0.98 -30.07
C TRP A 434 -4.88 1.78 -31.15
N GLY A 435 -4.24 2.89 -30.78
CA GLY A 435 -3.25 3.52 -31.66
C GLY A 435 -2.08 2.56 -31.96
N ILE A 436 -1.41 2.06 -30.92
CA ILE A 436 -0.37 1.03 -31.01
C ILE A 436 -0.56 0.00 -29.89
N ARG A 437 -0.42 -1.30 -30.17
CA ARG A 437 -0.50 -2.37 -29.17
C ARG A 437 0.50 -3.49 -29.42
N VAL A 438 1.33 -3.79 -28.41
CA VAL A 438 2.39 -4.81 -28.43
C VAL A 438 2.16 -5.79 -27.28
N LEU A 439 2.02 -7.10 -27.59
CA LEU A 439 1.65 -8.14 -26.62
C LEU A 439 2.61 -9.33 -26.62
N GLY A 440 3.22 -9.62 -25.47
CA GLY A 440 4.01 -10.84 -25.27
C GLY A 440 5.27 -10.89 -26.13
N MET A 441 5.95 -9.75 -26.26
CA MET A 441 7.14 -9.57 -27.10
C MET A 441 8.36 -9.19 -26.27
N THR A 442 9.55 -9.30 -26.85
CA THR A 442 10.76 -8.69 -26.28
C THR A 442 10.71 -7.18 -26.53
N LEU A 443 10.94 -6.37 -25.50
CA LEU A 443 10.83 -4.91 -25.59
C LEU A 443 12.21 -4.30 -25.91
N THR A 444 12.37 -3.72 -27.11
CA THR A 444 13.69 -3.38 -27.69
C THR A 444 13.93 -1.90 -28.05
N SER A 445 12.96 -1.21 -28.67
CA SER A 445 12.88 0.27 -28.64
C SER A 445 11.52 0.76 -29.15
N TYR A 446 10.92 1.68 -28.40
CA TYR A 446 9.57 2.22 -28.64
C TYR A 446 9.51 3.75 -28.60
N SER A 447 10.61 4.42 -28.95
CA SER A 447 10.78 5.87 -28.79
C SER A 447 9.99 6.71 -29.81
N GLY A 448 9.56 7.92 -29.42
CA GLY A 448 9.05 8.94 -30.36
C GLY A 448 7.64 8.74 -30.94
N ASN A 449 6.95 7.63 -30.62
CA ASN A 449 5.60 7.39 -31.15
C ASN A 449 4.56 8.34 -30.54
N VAL A 450 3.56 8.76 -31.33
CA VAL A 450 2.50 9.70 -30.92
C VAL A 450 1.13 9.26 -31.46
N GLY A 451 0.05 9.74 -30.85
CA GLY A 451 -1.30 9.46 -31.34
C GLY A 451 -2.43 10.27 -30.72
N SER A 452 -3.54 10.37 -31.43
CA SER A 452 -4.73 11.14 -31.05
C SER A 452 -6.02 10.50 -31.59
N SER A 453 -7.14 10.73 -30.91
CA SER A 453 -8.50 10.28 -31.34
C SER A 453 -8.69 8.77 -31.54
N ASN A 454 -7.78 7.90 -31.08
CA ASN A 454 -7.98 6.45 -31.17
C ASN A 454 -8.97 5.96 -30.11
N GLY A 455 -9.68 4.87 -30.39
CA GLY A 455 -10.62 4.22 -29.46
C GLY A 455 -9.98 3.77 -28.13
N ILE A 456 -8.69 3.44 -28.14
CA ILE A 456 -7.80 3.49 -26.97
C ILE A 456 -6.57 4.29 -27.34
N ASN A 457 -6.41 5.48 -26.75
CA ASN A 457 -5.44 6.48 -27.16
C ASN A 457 -4.10 6.39 -26.41
N GLY A 458 -3.45 5.23 -26.50
CA GLY A 458 -2.12 5.00 -25.92
C GLY A 458 -1.34 3.88 -26.61
N PHE A 459 -0.10 3.68 -26.15
CA PHE A 459 0.78 2.60 -26.58
C PHE A 459 0.65 1.41 -25.61
N GLY A 460 -0.11 0.38 -25.99
CA GLY A 460 -0.26 -0.83 -25.19
C GLY A 460 1.02 -1.69 -25.17
N LEU A 461 1.48 -2.07 -23.98
CA LEU A 461 2.65 -2.94 -23.75
C LEU A 461 2.28 -4.16 -22.89
N ALA A 462 2.96 -5.28 -23.15
CA ALA A 462 3.13 -6.42 -22.26
C ALA A 462 4.33 -7.25 -22.74
N GLY A 463 5.23 -7.66 -21.84
CA GLY A 463 6.43 -8.40 -22.25
C GLY A 463 7.64 -8.20 -21.33
N VAL A 464 8.84 -8.45 -21.88
CA VAL A 464 10.10 -8.49 -21.13
C VAL A 464 11.15 -7.57 -21.76
N LEU A 465 11.78 -6.73 -20.94
CA LEU A 465 12.98 -5.97 -21.29
C LEU A 465 14.20 -6.87 -21.05
N SER A 466 14.89 -7.24 -22.13
CA SER A 466 16.13 -8.04 -22.11
C SER A 466 17.40 -7.21 -22.34
N SER A 467 17.25 -5.90 -22.48
CA SER A 467 18.33 -4.92 -22.65
C SER A 467 17.87 -3.57 -22.09
N SER A 468 18.78 -2.75 -21.58
CA SER A 468 18.42 -1.49 -20.91
C SER A 468 17.73 -0.51 -21.85
N GLN A 469 16.68 0.14 -21.36
CA GLN A 469 15.80 1.03 -22.12
C GLN A 469 15.67 2.39 -21.43
N SER A 470 15.47 3.43 -22.23
CA SER A 470 15.03 4.73 -21.74
C SER A 470 13.84 5.21 -22.56
N TRP A 471 12.70 5.45 -21.90
CA TRP A 471 11.43 5.73 -22.58
C TRP A 471 11.26 7.25 -22.73
N ASN A 472 11.89 7.78 -23.77
CA ASN A 472 12.34 9.18 -23.88
C ASN A 472 11.28 10.24 -24.24
N GLN A 473 9.99 10.05 -23.97
CA GLN A 473 8.95 11.03 -24.34
C GLN A 473 7.82 11.15 -23.30
N PRO A 474 7.52 12.36 -22.77
CA PRO A 474 6.41 12.61 -21.86
C PRO A 474 5.09 12.72 -22.65
N LEU A 475 4.61 11.58 -23.14
CA LEU A 475 3.39 11.47 -23.96
C LEU A 475 2.11 11.61 -23.12
N GLN A 476 1.86 12.81 -22.57
CA GLN A 476 0.68 13.04 -21.73
C GLN A 476 -0.62 12.62 -22.45
N SER A 477 -0.78 12.92 -23.74
CA SER A 477 -1.96 12.54 -24.52
C SER A 477 -1.89 11.15 -25.19
N PHE A 478 -0.78 10.41 -25.09
CA PHE A 478 -0.62 9.08 -25.71
C PHE A 478 0.25 8.16 -24.84
N PRO A 479 -0.16 7.88 -23.59
CA PRO A 479 0.69 7.23 -22.60
C PRO A 479 1.04 5.79 -22.96
N PHE A 480 2.11 5.27 -22.36
CA PHE A 480 2.34 3.83 -22.34
C PHE A 480 1.35 3.16 -21.38
N VAL A 481 0.71 2.08 -21.83
CA VAL A 481 -0.31 1.37 -21.07
C VAL A 481 0.12 -0.08 -20.84
N PHE A 482 0.30 -0.49 -19.60
CA PHE A 482 0.55 -1.88 -19.25
C PHE A 482 -0.75 -2.67 -19.35
N THR A 483 -0.80 -3.56 -20.35
CA THR A 483 -1.96 -4.41 -20.66
C THR A 483 -1.88 -5.79 -19.98
N ASN A 484 -0.71 -6.10 -19.41
CA ASN A 484 -0.38 -7.26 -18.58
C ASN A 484 0.95 -6.92 -17.86
N GLN A 485 1.62 -7.88 -17.25
CA GLN A 485 2.96 -7.72 -16.69
C GLN A 485 3.98 -7.17 -17.72
N VAL A 486 4.79 -6.22 -17.28
CA VAL A 486 6.05 -5.83 -17.91
C VAL A 486 7.20 -6.18 -16.96
N THR A 487 8.21 -6.92 -17.44
CA THR A 487 9.35 -7.34 -16.63
C THR A 487 10.65 -6.67 -17.06
N VAL A 488 11.36 -6.09 -16.09
CA VAL A 488 12.75 -5.63 -16.22
C VAL A 488 13.65 -6.74 -15.66
N ASN A 489 14.36 -7.47 -16.52
CA ASN A 489 15.22 -8.59 -16.12
C ASN A 489 16.43 -8.16 -15.27
N ASP A 490 17.10 -9.12 -14.62
CA ASP A 490 18.42 -8.96 -13.98
C ASP A 490 19.39 -8.18 -14.89
N ASN A 491 20.20 -7.28 -14.31
CA ASN A 491 21.17 -6.46 -15.04
C ASN A 491 20.59 -5.54 -16.15
N VAL A 492 19.25 -5.39 -16.24
CA VAL A 492 18.57 -4.48 -17.18
C VAL A 492 18.06 -3.25 -16.46
N THR A 493 18.26 -2.06 -17.04
CA THR A 493 17.73 -0.79 -16.51
C THR A 493 16.54 -0.30 -17.33
N LEU A 494 15.45 0.08 -16.66
CA LEU A 494 14.39 0.90 -17.24
C LEU A 494 14.51 2.33 -16.69
N SER A 495 14.82 3.29 -17.57
CA SER A 495 14.92 4.72 -17.24
C SER A 495 13.70 5.50 -17.74
N LEU A 496 12.98 6.12 -16.80
CA LEU A 496 11.81 6.96 -17.04
C LEU A 496 12.16 8.44 -16.74
N PRO A 497 12.19 9.33 -17.75
CA PRO A 497 12.53 10.74 -17.55
C PRO A 497 11.35 11.57 -17.03
N ALA A 498 11.63 12.80 -16.61
CA ALA A 498 10.64 13.76 -16.14
C ALA A 498 9.41 13.89 -17.06
N GLY A 499 8.23 13.94 -16.45
CA GLY A 499 6.93 14.07 -17.13
C GLY A 499 6.40 12.78 -17.76
N MET A 500 7.14 11.67 -17.67
CA MET A 500 6.72 10.37 -18.18
C MET A 500 5.42 9.89 -17.53
N LEU A 501 4.52 9.32 -18.35
CA LEU A 501 3.22 8.81 -17.93
C LEU A 501 3.04 7.35 -18.36
N ILE A 502 2.78 6.49 -17.36
CA ILE A 502 2.47 5.08 -17.52
C ILE A 502 1.13 4.79 -16.85
N LYS A 503 0.27 4.03 -17.54
CA LYS A 503 -1.05 3.62 -17.08
C LYS A 503 -1.16 2.10 -16.94
N GLY A 504 -1.66 1.59 -15.82
CA GLY A 504 -1.87 0.17 -15.56
C GLY A 504 -3.32 -0.28 -15.78
N MET A 505 -3.54 -1.29 -16.61
CA MET A 505 -4.82 -2.02 -16.67
C MET A 505 -4.97 -2.97 -15.46
N SER A 506 -6.19 -3.47 -15.24
CA SER A 506 -6.44 -4.51 -14.23
C SER A 506 -5.60 -5.76 -14.48
N GLN A 507 -5.04 -6.30 -13.39
CA GLN A 507 -4.04 -7.39 -13.38
C GLN A 507 -2.70 -7.07 -14.09
N SER A 508 -2.42 -5.83 -14.48
CA SER A 508 -1.09 -5.42 -14.95
C SER A 508 -0.17 -5.00 -13.78
N GLN A 509 1.13 -5.22 -13.95
CA GLN A 509 2.17 -4.87 -12.97
C GLN A 509 3.50 -4.56 -13.65
N LEU A 510 4.32 -3.73 -12.99
CA LEU A 510 5.75 -3.58 -13.32
C LEU A 510 6.56 -4.48 -12.39
N MET A 511 7.26 -5.46 -12.97
CA MET A 511 8.09 -6.43 -12.25
C MET A 511 9.57 -6.07 -12.48
N VAL A 512 10.31 -5.77 -11.41
CA VAL A 512 11.69 -5.26 -11.46
C VAL A 512 12.63 -6.25 -10.78
N HIS A 513 13.46 -6.92 -11.60
CA HIS A 513 14.56 -7.78 -11.16
C HIS A 513 15.93 -7.11 -11.37
N GLY A 514 16.04 -6.26 -12.41
CA GLY A 514 17.18 -5.37 -12.62
C GLY A 514 17.01 -4.03 -11.89
N THR A 515 16.96 -2.94 -12.64
CA THR A 515 16.89 -1.57 -12.12
C THR A 515 15.71 -0.78 -12.69
N LEU A 516 14.94 -0.10 -11.82
CA LEU A 516 14.01 0.96 -12.20
C LEU A 516 14.56 2.31 -11.76
N LEU A 517 14.73 3.24 -12.71
CA LEU A 517 15.18 4.62 -12.48
C LEU A 517 14.12 5.60 -12.97
N CYS A 518 13.54 6.40 -12.06
CA CYS A 518 12.58 7.45 -12.38
C CYS A 518 13.17 8.82 -12.02
N ALA A 519 13.55 9.59 -13.04
CA ALA A 519 14.15 10.91 -12.90
C ALA A 519 13.09 12.02 -13.08
N GLY A 520 12.14 12.10 -12.14
CA GLY A 520 11.08 13.11 -12.14
C GLY A 520 11.57 14.52 -11.81
N THR A 521 10.66 15.49 -11.79
CA THR A 521 10.90 16.81 -11.17
C THR A 521 9.63 17.35 -10.50
N ALA A 522 9.76 18.37 -9.65
CA ALA A 522 8.64 19.09 -9.02
C ALA A 522 7.64 19.76 -9.97
N GLN A 523 7.94 19.87 -11.28
CA GLN A 523 7.01 20.38 -12.30
C GLN A 523 6.49 19.23 -13.16
N ASP A 524 7.40 18.34 -13.56
CA ASP A 524 7.15 17.20 -14.42
C ASP A 524 7.52 15.90 -13.69
N PRO A 525 6.68 15.43 -12.73
CA PRO A 525 6.90 14.16 -12.04
C PRO A 525 6.66 12.98 -12.99
N VAL A 526 7.31 11.85 -12.70
CA VAL A 526 6.97 10.56 -13.33
C VAL A 526 5.65 10.08 -12.73
N ARG A 527 4.72 9.58 -13.55
CA ARG A 527 3.36 9.22 -13.12
C ARG A 527 3.04 7.78 -13.49
N LEU A 528 2.78 6.96 -12.48
CA LEU A 528 2.42 5.54 -12.56
C LEU A 528 0.99 5.37 -11.99
N VAL A 529 -0.01 5.27 -12.86
CA VAL A 529 -1.42 5.47 -12.48
C VAL A 529 -2.35 4.41 -13.09
N SER A 530 -3.64 4.41 -12.71
CA SER A 530 -4.67 3.56 -13.35
C SER A 530 -4.87 3.87 -14.85
N PHE A 531 -5.27 2.87 -15.63
CA PHE A 531 -5.78 3.05 -16.99
C PHE A 531 -6.99 3.99 -17.06
N ALA A 532 -7.87 3.95 -16.05
CA ALA A 532 -9.07 4.78 -15.95
C ALA A 532 -8.85 6.09 -15.15
N ASP A 533 -7.62 6.62 -15.12
CA ASP A 533 -7.30 7.91 -14.49
C ASP A 533 -7.10 9.02 -15.53
N ASP A 534 -8.12 9.84 -15.75
CA ASP A 534 -8.08 10.94 -16.72
C ASP A 534 -7.30 12.14 -16.18
N THR A 535 -7.19 12.26 -14.85
CA THR A 535 -6.50 13.38 -14.20
C THR A 535 -4.99 13.36 -14.43
N SER A 536 -4.46 12.28 -15.02
CA SER A 536 -3.15 12.24 -15.68
C SER A 536 -3.29 11.81 -17.14
N GLY A 537 -3.16 12.78 -18.05
CA GLY A 537 -3.12 12.54 -19.51
C GLY A 537 -4.46 12.49 -20.25
N GLY A 538 -5.58 12.60 -19.54
CA GLY A 538 -6.92 12.56 -20.13
C GLY A 538 -7.45 11.15 -20.36
N ASP A 539 -8.73 11.10 -20.78
CA ASP A 539 -9.46 9.89 -21.12
C ASP A 539 -8.72 9.10 -22.20
N THR A 540 -8.19 7.94 -21.79
CA THR A 540 -7.34 7.08 -22.62
C THR A 540 -8.12 5.87 -23.16
N ASN A 541 -9.31 5.64 -22.63
CA ASN A 541 -10.06 4.39 -22.65
C ASN A 541 -11.52 4.55 -23.13
N GLY A 542 -11.99 5.79 -23.26
CA GLY A 542 -13.26 6.19 -23.84
C GLY A 542 -14.49 6.04 -22.92
N ASP A 543 -14.31 5.87 -21.61
CA ASP A 543 -15.43 5.73 -20.66
C ASP A 543 -15.87 7.04 -19.98
N GLY A 544 -15.11 8.12 -20.17
CA GLY A 544 -15.44 9.46 -19.71
C GLY A 544 -15.03 9.77 -18.26
N PRO A 545 -15.19 11.05 -17.83
CA PRO A 545 -14.47 11.66 -16.71
C PRO A 545 -14.32 10.80 -15.44
N SER A 546 -13.15 10.18 -15.30
CA SER A 546 -12.77 9.29 -14.20
C SER A 546 -11.48 9.71 -13.51
N THR A 547 -11.39 9.47 -12.21
CA THR A 547 -10.18 9.70 -11.39
C THR A 547 -9.34 8.43 -11.18
N GLY A 548 -9.82 7.27 -11.61
CA GLY A 548 -9.34 5.96 -11.16
C GLY A 548 -9.89 5.56 -9.78
N SER A 549 -9.66 4.30 -9.37
CA SER A 549 -10.06 3.73 -8.09
C SER A 549 -8.95 2.87 -7.45
N PRO A 550 -8.89 2.77 -6.10
CA PRO A 550 -7.89 1.93 -5.43
C PRO A 550 -7.94 0.46 -5.86
N GLY A 551 -6.80 -0.07 -6.31
CA GLY A 551 -6.66 -1.47 -6.75
C GLY A 551 -7.04 -1.73 -8.21
N ASP A 552 -7.24 -0.68 -9.02
CA ASP A 552 -7.47 -0.75 -10.47
C ASP A 552 -6.37 -1.55 -11.19
N TRP A 553 -5.13 -1.49 -10.70
CA TRP A 553 -3.98 -2.25 -11.18
C TRP A 553 -3.16 -2.78 -9.99
N LEU A 554 -2.19 -3.66 -10.25
CA LEU A 554 -1.46 -4.35 -9.17
C LEU A 554 -0.37 -3.44 -8.56
N GLY A 555 0.40 -2.73 -9.38
CA GLY A 555 1.43 -1.79 -8.91
C GLY A 555 2.85 -2.09 -9.42
N VAL A 556 3.84 -1.67 -8.64
CA VAL A 556 5.27 -1.85 -8.93
C VAL A 556 5.89 -2.80 -7.89
N TYR A 557 6.59 -3.82 -8.37
CA TYR A 557 7.15 -4.91 -7.57
C TYR A 557 8.64 -5.03 -7.86
N ALA A 558 9.49 -4.81 -6.86
CA ALA A 558 10.93 -4.99 -6.97
C ALA A 558 11.41 -6.20 -6.14
N TYR A 559 12.17 -7.09 -6.76
CA TYR A 559 12.63 -8.35 -6.16
C TYR A 559 14.12 -8.58 -6.38
N GLY A 560 14.93 -8.51 -5.32
CA GLY A 560 16.37 -8.75 -5.32
C GLY A 560 16.80 -10.17 -4.93
N TYR A 561 16.06 -11.19 -5.39
CA TYR A 561 16.34 -12.58 -4.98
C TYR A 561 17.54 -13.20 -5.75
N SER A 562 18.64 -13.45 -5.04
CA SER A 562 19.76 -14.36 -5.38
C SER A 562 20.68 -13.99 -6.55
N SER A 563 20.14 -13.54 -7.69
CA SER A 563 20.89 -13.02 -8.85
C SER A 563 20.23 -11.82 -9.53
N SER A 564 19.09 -11.40 -8.99
CA SER A 564 18.40 -10.15 -9.31
C SER A 564 18.86 -9.09 -8.33
N ASP A 565 19.17 -7.89 -8.80
CA ASP A 565 19.61 -6.76 -7.95
C ASP A 565 18.40 -6.06 -7.30
N GLY A 566 17.26 -6.03 -8.00
CA GLY A 566 16.00 -5.45 -7.52
C GLY A 566 16.05 -3.95 -7.24
N ILE A 567 16.95 -3.21 -7.92
CA ILE A 567 17.27 -1.82 -7.58
C ILE A 567 16.14 -0.87 -7.98
N VAL A 568 15.77 0.03 -7.06
CA VAL A 568 14.76 1.08 -7.27
C VAL A 568 15.34 2.44 -6.92
N ASP A 569 15.26 3.39 -7.85
CA ASP A 569 15.67 4.79 -7.67
C ASP A 569 14.56 5.69 -8.23
N LEU A 570 13.74 6.27 -7.34
CA LEU A 570 12.60 7.12 -7.70
C LEU A 570 12.81 8.53 -7.13
N ASP A 571 12.97 9.53 -8.01
CA ASP A 571 12.83 10.95 -7.66
C ASP A 571 11.55 11.52 -8.28
N TRP A 572 10.81 12.35 -7.53
CA TRP A 572 9.55 12.99 -7.92
C TRP A 572 8.60 12.06 -8.70
N THR A 573 8.32 10.88 -8.16
CA THR A 573 7.44 9.89 -8.79
C THR A 573 6.10 9.78 -8.07
N THR A 574 4.99 9.94 -8.78
CA THR A 574 3.63 9.68 -8.29
C THR A 574 3.19 8.28 -8.68
N LEU A 575 2.92 7.42 -7.71
CA LEU A 575 2.31 6.10 -7.87
C LEU A 575 0.92 6.11 -7.21
N ARG A 576 -0.11 5.67 -7.94
CA ARG A 576 -1.48 5.60 -7.38
C ARG A 576 -2.42 4.58 -8.00
N HIS A 577 -3.53 4.32 -7.32
CA HIS A 577 -4.60 3.39 -7.74
C HIS A 577 -4.15 1.92 -7.79
N ALA A 578 -3.02 1.59 -7.16
CA ALA A 578 -2.37 0.29 -7.19
C ALA A 578 -2.77 -0.61 -6.00
N GLY A 579 -2.12 -1.77 -5.85
CA GLY A 579 -2.31 -2.76 -4.77
C GLY A 579 -3.24 -3.92 -5.11
N GLY A 580 -3.89 -3.88 -6.28
CA GLY A 580 -4.78 -4.91 -6.79
C GLY A 580 -6.10 -5.10 -6.02
N SER A 581 -7.04 -5.83 -6.61
CA SER A 581 -8.37 -6.06 -6.04
C SER A 581 -8.41 -7.00 -4.83
N SER A 582 -7.27 -7.55 -4.38
CA SER A 582 -7.17 -8.40 -3.20
C SER A 582 -6.71 -7.66 -1.93
N GLY A 583 -6.25 -6.40 -2.05
CA GLY A 583 -5.79 -5.60 -0.91
C GLY A 583 -4.59 -6.20 -0.16
N SER A 584 -3.82 -7.07 -0.82
CA SER A 584 -2.79 -7.92 -0.20
C SER A 584 -1.35 -7.55 -0.56
N GLN A 585 -1.17 -6.49 -1.36
CA GLN A 585 0.09 -6.09 -1.98
C GLN A 585 0.17 -4.55 -1.94
N GLY A 586 1.30 -3.97 -1.52
CA GLY A 586 1.47 -2.51 -1.52
C GLY A 586 1.55 -1.94 -2.94
N GLY A 587 1.22 -0.65 -3.09
CA GLY A 587 1.27 0.02 -4.40
C GLY A 587 2.69 0.03 -4.99
N LEU A 588 3.68 0.33 -4.14
CA LEU A 588 5.07 -0.08 -4.33
C LEU A 588 5.38 -1.22 -3.35
N PHE A 589 5.84 -2.37 -3.85
CA PHE A 589 6.34 -3.48 -3.05
C PHE A 589 7.85 -3.66 -3.28
N LEU A 590 8.63 -3.48 -2.21
CA LEU A 590 10.07 -3.71 -2.15
C LEU A 590 10.34 -5.00 -1.38
N ALA A 591 10.93 -6.00 -2.05
CA ALA A 591 11.20 -7.30 -1.46
C ALA A 591 12.65 -7.76 -1.77
N TYR A 592 13.46 -7.95 -0.72
CA TYR A 592 14.86 -8.40 -0.82
C TYR A 592 15.77 -7.56 -1.75
N CYS A 593 15.45 -6.28 -2.00
CA CYS A 593 16.18 -5.39 -2.91
C CYS A 593 17.56 -4.99 -2.37
N ASP A 594 18.60 -4.98 -3.21
CA ASP A 594 19.95 -4.55 -2.81
C ASP A 594 20.03 -3.05 -2.50
N GLN A 595 19.29 -2.22 -3.26
CA GLN A 595 19.18 -0.78 -3.03
C GLN A 595 17.77 -0.28 -3.39
N ALA A 596 17.21 0.56 -2.53
CA ALA A 596 16.00 1.31 -2.83
C ALA A 596 16.11 2.75 -2.29
N THR A 597 15.90 3.73 -3.17
CA THR A 597 15.94 5.17 -2.87
C THR A 597 14.67 5.82 -3.39
N LEU A 598 13.94 6.51 -2.53
CA LEU A 598 12.65 7.14 -2.82
C LEU A 598 12.71 8.59 -2.32
N ASP A 599 12.89 9.54 -3.24
CA ASP A 599 12.98 10.96 -2.93
C ASP A 599 11.80 11.74 -3.54
N ASN A 600 11.17 12.62 -2.76
CA ASN A 600 10.07 13.51 -3.19
C ASN A 600 8.85 12.79 -3.83
N CYS A 601 8.67 11.49 -3.59
CA CYS A 601 7.65 10.66 -4.23
C CYS A 601 6.27 10.73 -3.56
N GLN A 602 5.22 10.36 -4.30
CA GLN A 602 3.84 10.34 -3.82
C GLN A 602 3.23 8.93 -3.98
N PHE A 603 2.81 8.30 -2.89
CA PHE A 603 2.21 6.95 -2.88
C PHE A 603 0.78 7.04 -2.37
N ARG A 604 -0.21 7.03 -3.26
CA ARG A 604 -1.58 7.39 -2.85
C ARG A 604 -2.70 6.58 -3.47
N ASP A 605 -3.86 6.62 -2.82
CA ASP A 605 -5.10 6.05 -3.33
C ASP A 605 -4.97 4.54 -3.69
N CYS A 606 -4.11 3.78 -2.99
CA CYS A 606 -3.90 2.35 -3.22
C CYS A 606 -4.83 1.46 -2.35
N SER A 607 -5.15 0.26 -2.83
CA SER A 607 -6.09 -0.67 -2.16
C SER A 607 -5.53 -1.39 -0.93
N ALA A 608 -4.25 -1.18 -0.63
CA ALA A 608 -3.56 -1.72 0.53
C ALA A 608 -2.60 -0.65 1.06
N ASP A 609 -1.32 -1.00 1.24
CA ASP A 609 -0.28 -0.10 1.73
C ASP A 609 0.26 0.79 0.60
N GLY A 610 0.62 2.04 0.90
CA GLY A 610 1.26 2.94 -0.08
C GLY A 610 2.64 2.40 -0.51
N VAL A 611 3.46 2.06 0.48
CA VAL A 611 4.74 1.34 0.31
C VAL A 611 4.78 0.13 1.25
N LEU A 612 5.04 -1.06 0.70
CA LEU A 612 5.21 -2.33 1.40
C LEU A 612 6.68 -2.77 1.31
N ILE A 613 7.31 -3.11 2.45
CA ILE A 613 8.74 -3.38 2.54
C ILE A 613 9.00 -4.70 3.29
N GLU A 614 9.68 -5.65 2.63
CA GLU A 614 10.09 -6.93 3.21
C GLU A 614 11.58 -7.21 2.96
N SER A 615 12.35 -7.44 4.04
CA SER A 615 13.81 -7.70 3.98
C SER A 615 14.63 -6.68 3.15
N CYS A 616 14.20 -5.41 3.09
CA CYS A 616 14.89 -4.33 2.39
C CYS A 616 15.30 -3.21 3.36
N SER A 617 16.28 -2.39 2.96
CA SER A 617 16.73 -1.21 3.73
C SER A 617 16.65 0.08 2.91
N PRO A 618 15.44 0.52 2.49
CA PRO A 618 15.26 1.70 1.67
C PRO A 618 15.57 3.01 2.40
N VAL A 619 16.02 4.01 1.63
CA VAL A 619 16.07 5.42 2.03
C VAL A 619 14.87 6.15 1.41
N ILE A 620 14.10 6.85 2.23
CA ILE A 620 12.84 7.50 1.86
C ILE A 620 12.83 8.93 2.39
N THR A 621 12.95 9.91 1.50
CA THR A 621 13.13 11.33 1.84
C THR A 621 12.04 12.21 1.23
N GLY A 622 11.43 13.10 2.01
CA GLY A 622 10.50 14.12 1.51
C GLY A 622 9.27 13.58 0.77
N CYS A 623 8.95 12.30 0.92
CA CYS A 623 7.84 11.64 0.25
C CYS A 623 6.51 11.88 0.98
N SER A 624 5.40 11.77 0.26
CA SER A 624 4.05 11.77 0.84
C SER A 624 3.33 10.46 0.56
N SER A 625 2.68 9.87 1.56
CA SER A 625 1.82 8.69 1.37
C SER A 625 0.41 8.97 1.89
N SER A 626 -0.61 8.86 1.04
CA SER A 626 -1.94 9.38 1.37
C SER A 626 -3.16 8.63 0.82
N GLY A 627 -4.24 8.58 1.59
CA GLY A 627 -5.53 8.04 1.11
C GLY A 627 -5.51 6.53 0.81
N ASN A 628 -4.48 5.80 1.25
CA ASN A 628 -4.36 4.37 1.02
C ASN A 628 -5.29 3.59 1.98
N LEU A 629 -5.88 2.50 1.50
CA LEU A 629 -6.88 1.71 2.25
C LEU A 629 -6.28 0.87 3.40
N ARG A 630 -4.95 0.92 3.59
CA ARG A 630 -4.25 0.31 4.73
C ARG A 630 -3.20 1.28 5.30
N HIS A 631 -1.91 0.93 5.34
CA HIS A 631 -0.88 1.77 5.95
C HIS A 631 -0.26 2.74 4.91
N GLY A 632 0.18 3.93 5.34
CA GLY A 632 0.96 4.83 4.49
C GLY A 632 2.30 4.18 4.09
N LEU A 633 2.96 3.55 5.06
CA LEU A 633 4.09 2.65 4.87
C LEU A 633 4.04 1.47 5.84
N TYR A 634 4.40 0.27 5.36
CA TYR A 634 4.62 -0.93 6.17
C TYR A 634 6.05 -1.45 5.96
N ALA A 635 6.75 -1.79 7.04
CA ALA A 635 7.99 -2.56 6.99
C ALA A 635 7.95 -3.78 7.92
N GLY A 636 8.29 -4.95 7.36
CA GLY A 636 8.37 -6.22 8.08
C GLY A 636 9.76 -6.56 8.63
N ALA A 637 9.89 -7.76 9.16
CA ALA A 637 11.13 -8.26 9.75
C ALA A 637 12.33 -8.17 8.78
N GLY A 638 13.51 -7.87 9.33
CA GLY A 638 14.76 -7.77 8.58
C GLY A 638 14.98 -6.45 7.85
N CYS A 639 14.06 -5.48 7.94
CA CYS A 639 14.23 -4.16 7.33
C CYS A 639 15.03 -3.19 8.22
N ALA A 640 15.82 -2.32 7.60
CA ALA A 640 16.47 -1.17 8.24
C ALA A 640 16.21 0.11 7.43
N THR A 641 15.05 0.73 7.63
CA THR A 641 14.58 1.87 6.83
C THR A 641 15.22 3.18 7.27
N THR A 642 15.43 4.12 6.34
CA THR A 642 15.68 5.54 6.63
C THR A 642 14.46 6.32 6.16
N LEU A 643 13.84 7.11 7.04
CA LEU A 643 12.61 7.87 6.77
C LEU A 643 12.86 9.33 7.17
N VAL A 644 13.06 10.28 6.25
CA VAL A 644 13.33 11.69 6.61
C VAL A 644 12.35 12.64 5.92
N ASP A 645 11.81 13.61 6.67
CA ASP A 645 10.91 14.67 6.18
C ASP A 645 9.64 14.20 5.42
N ASN A 646 9.15 12.97 5.67
CA ASN A 646 7.98 12.44 4.96
C ASN A 646 6.63 12.86 5.59
N ALA A 647 5.56 12.83 4.79
CA ALA A 647 4.19 13.16 5.22
C ALA A 647 3.19 12.02 4.99
N PHE A 648 2.54 11.55 6.05
CA PHE A 648 1.56 10.47 6.00
C PHE A 648 0.16 11.00 6.30
N THR A 649 -0.78 10.99 5.34
CA THR A 649 -2.09 11.65 5.52
C THR A 649 -3.28 10.81 5.07
N ASP A 650 -4.36 10.81 5.85
CA ASP A 650 -5.65 10.17 5.48
C ASP A 650 -5.56 8.66 5.11
N ASN A 651 -4.54 7.94 5.59
CA ASN A 651 -4.41 6.49 5.37
C ASN A 651 -5.28 5.72 6.38
N ALA A 652 -6.11 4.79 5.91
CA ALA A 652 -7.15 4.15 6.73
C ALA A 652 -6.61 3.33 7.93
N GLY A 653 -5.34 2.90 7.87
CA GLY A 653 -4.62 2.23 8.94
C GLY A 653 -3.61 3.15 9.63
N TRP A 654 -2.33 2.85 9.49
CA TRP A 654 -1.24 3.56 10.18
C TRP A 654 -0.54 4.52 9.23
N GLY A 655 -0.02 5.64 9.73
CA GLY A 655 0.93 6.44 8.96
C GLY A 655 2.17 5.60 8.61
N VAL A 656 2.84 5.05 9.63
CA VAL A 656 3.94 4.08 9.47
C VAL A 656 3.73 2.89 10.43
N LEU A 657 3.87 1.66 9.94
CA LEU A 657 3.87 0.45 10.77
C LEU A 657 5.15 -0.37 10.57
N LEU A 658 5.86 -0.64 11.67
CA LEU A 658 7.14 -1.36 11.72
C LEU A 658 6.98 -2.62 12.59
N ILE A 659 6.95 -3.81 11.98
CA ILE A 659 6.80 -5.09 12.69
C ILE A 659 8.12 -5.84 12.67
N SER A 660 8.85 -5.84 13.78
CA SER A 660 10.23 -6.36 13.88
C SER A 660 11.20 -5.77 12.84
N ALA A 661 10.86 -4.60 12.29
CA ALA A 661 11.72 -3.75 11.47
C ALA A 661 12.52 -2.80 12.36
N SER A 662 13.62 -2.27 11.83
CA SER A 662 14.38 -1.19 12.43
C SER A 662 14.31 0.07 11.56
N VAL A 663 14.46 1.23 12.19
CA VAL A 663 14.53 2.53 11.52
C VAL A 663 15.81 3.23 11.95
N THR A 664 16.58 3.77 11.00
CA THR A 664 17.93 4.30 11.21
C THR A 664 17.94 5.81 11.42
N ASP A 665 17.11 6.52 10.67
CA ASP A 665 16.71 7.93 10.91
C ASP A 665 15.20 8.04 10.64
N TYR A 666 14.54 8.91 11.40
CA TYR A 666 13.10 9.17 11.43
C TYR A 666 12.79 10.65 11.73
N SER A 667 13.76 11.53 11.50
CA SER A 667 13.62 12.99 11.67
C SER A 667 12.64 13.61 10.67
N GLY A 668 11.98 14.70 11.07
CA GLY A 668 11.11 15.51 10.20
C GLY A 668 9.76 14.91 9.80
N ASN A 669 9.52 13.61 9.99
CA ASN A 669 8.28 12.96 9.55
C ASN A 669 7.04 13.53 10.26
N THR A 670 5.91 13.60 9.53
CA THR A 670 4.64 14.16 9.99
C THR A 670 3.46 13.30 9.54
N GLY A 671 2.30 13.45 10.20
CA GLY A 671 1.07 12.89 9.68
C GLY A 671 -0.20 13.42 10.34
N SER A 672 -1.33 13.24 9.66
CA SER A 672 -2.66 13.70 10.10
C SER A 672 -3.77 12.91 9.41
N GLY A 673 -4.87 12.64 10.11
CA GLY A 673 -6.04 11.96 9.53
C GLY A 673 -5.86 10.46 9.22
N ASN A 674 -4.70 9.89 9.54
CA ASN A 674 -4.53 8.44 9.49
C ASN A 674 -5.28 7.79 10.66
N GLY A 675 -5.65 6.51 10.52
CA GLY A 675 -6.22 5.73 11.62
C GLY A 675 -5.29 5.61 12.86
N ILE A 676 -3.96 5.71 12.67
CA ILE A 676 -3.00 6.08 13.72
C ILE A 676 -1.94 7.02 13.14
N ASN A 677 -1.80 8.22 13.74
CA ASN A 677 -0.84 9.27 13.35
C ASN A 677 0.53 9.07 14.04
N GLY A 678 1.21 7.96 13.78
CA GLY A 678 2.55 7.73 14.33
C GLY A 678 3.27 6.51 13.76
N PHE A 679 4.42 6.20 14.37
CA PHE A 679 5.22 5.01 14.10
C PHE A 679 4.78 3.84 14.98
N GLY A 680 4.04 2.88 14.42
CA GLY A 680 3.64 1.66 15.12
C GLY A 680 4.79 0.69 15.29
N LEU A 681 5.03 0.20 16.51
CA LEU A 681 6.16 -0.65 16.87
C LEU A 681 5.74 -1.93 17.61
N SER A 682 6.36 -3.07 17.26
CA SER A 682 6.36 -4.28 18.09
C SER A 682 7.53 -5.23 17.78
N GLY A 683 7.92 -6.04 18.76
CA GLY A 683 8.98 -7.05 18.62
C GLY A 683 9.94 -7.13 19.82
N THR A 684 11.15 -7.62 19.57
CA THR A 684 12.20 -7.81 20.59
C THR A 684 13.48 -7.06 20.21
N LEU A 685 14.03 -6.29 21.15
CA LEU A 685 15.34 -5.65 21.01
C LEU A 685 16.42 -6.64 21.43
N TYR A 686 17.33 -6.98 20.51
CA TYR A 686 18.43 -7.94 20.72
C TYR A 686 19.82 -7.27 20.87
N SER A 687 19.88 -5.95 20.85
CA SER A 687 21.10 -5.15 21.01
C SER A 687 20.74 -3.78 21.57
N ASP A 688 21.69 -3.12 22.25
CA ASP A 688 21.50 -1.79 22.83
C ASP A 688 20.87 -0.80 21.84
N ARG A 689 19.91 -0.02 22.33
CA ARG A 689 19.12 0.89 21.50
C ARG A 689 18.80 2.17 22.25
N SER A 690 19.20 3.30 21.68
CA SER A 690 18.64 4.61 22.05
C SER A 690 17.72 5.09 20.92
N TRP A 691 16.68 5.83 21.27
CA TRP A 691 15.87 6.60 20.34
C TRP A 691 16.23 8.09 20.42
N SER A 692 16.15 8.80 19.30
CA SER A 692 16.08 10.27 19.22
C SER A 692 14.61 10.70 19.22
N GLN A 693 14.32 12.00 19.38
CA GLN A 693 12.94 12.48 19.25
C GLN A 693 12.41 12.32 17.82
N PRO A 694 11.23 11.70 17.60
CA PRO A 694 10.45 11.91 16.38
C PRO A 694 9.81 13.31 16.40
N SER A 695 8.99 13.64 15.40
CA SER A 695 8.09 14.79 15.55
C SER A 695 7.12 14.53 16.71
N HIS A 696 6.91 15.53 17.57
CA HIS A 696 6.00 15.38 18.73
C HIS A 696 4.56 15.07 18.31
N THR A 697 4.14 15.48 17.10
CA THR A 697 2.82 15.18 16.51
C THR A 697 2.83 13.93 15.59
N PHE A 698 3.88 13.12 15.63
CA PHE A 698 3.96 11.82 14.96
C PHE A 698 4.80 10.85 15.81
N PRO A 699 4.34 10.52 17.05
CA PRO A 699 5.14 9.84 18.06
C PRO A 699 5.39 8.35 17.72
N PHE A 700 6.25 7.72 18.51
CA PHE A 700 6.30 6.26 18.58
C PHE A 700 5.07 5.73 19.33
N VAL A 701 4.46 4.68 18.80
CA VAL A 701 3.28 4.03 19.40
C VAL A 701 3.53 2.53 19.54
N LEU A 702 3.41 2.01 20.76
CA LEU A 702 3.43 0.57 21.00
C LEU A 702 2.17 -0.06 20.39
N ASN A 703 2.37 -1.07 19.54
CA ASN A 703 1.33 -1.81 18.83
C ASN A 703 1.48 -3.32 19.15
N GLY A 704 1.31 -3.65 20.43
CA GLY A 704 1.67 -4.93 21.05
C GLY A 704 2.84 -4.79 22.03
N SER A 705 3.53 -5.90 22.31
CA SER A 705 4.71 -5.89 23.19
C SER A 705 5.96 -5.38 22.49
N ILE A 706 6.73 -4.52 23.16
CA ILE A 706 8.18 -4.41 22.95
C ILE A 706 8.87 -5.18 24.08
N THR A 707 9.79 -6.08 23.72
CA THR A 707 10.63 -6.82 24.68
C THR A 707 12.06 -6.30 24.63
N VAL A 708 12.53 -5.68 25.71
CA VAL A 708 13.97 -5.42 25.93
C VAL A 708 14.58 -6.72 26.44
N ASN A 709 15.33 -7.42 25.58
CA ASN A 709 15.90 -8.73 25.94
C ASN A 709 16.93 -8.61 27.07
N ASP A 710 17.28 -9.73 27.69
CA ASP A 710 18.38 -9.81 28.64
C ASP A 710 19.68 -9.20 28.06
N ASN A 711 20.45 -8.54 28.94
CA ASN A 711 21.69 -7.81 28.66
C ASN A 711 21.58 -6.71 27.57
N VAL A 712 20.37 -6.25 27.21
CA VAL A 712 20.12 -5.13 26.30
C VAL A 712 19.68 -3.89 27.07
N THR A 713 20.25 -2.73 26.76
CA THR A 713 19.83 -1.43 27.27
C THR A 713 18.93 -0.72 26.26
N PHE A 714 17.75 -0.27 26.72
CA PHE A 714 16.84 0.57 25.95
C PHE A 714 16.76 1.97 26.58
N THR A 715 17.19 3.01 25.84
CA THR A 715 17.34 4.37 26.34
C THR A 715 16.39 5.36 25.66
N LEU A 716 15.51 5.97 26.45
CA LEU A 716 14.63 7.06 26.07
C LEU A 716 15.22 8.41 26.57
N PRO A 717 15.52 9.38 25.69
CA PRO A 717 16.07 10.68 26.10
C PRO A 717 14.97 11.67 26.52
N ALA A 718 15.38 12.74 27.20
CA ALA A 718 14.55 13.88 27.58
C ALA A 718 13.58 14.34 26.48
N GLY A 719 12.31 14.50 26.85
CA GLY A 719 11.19 14.90 25.98
C GLY A 719 10.50 13.76 25.24
N MET A 720 10.90 12.49 25.45
CA MET A 720 10.43 11.37 24.63
C MET A 720 8.96 11.06 24.88
N LEU A 721 8.12 11.25 23.85
CA LEU A 721 6.73 10.80 23.84
C LEU A 721 6.63 9.41 23.20
N VAL A 722 6.32 8.41 24.02
CA VAL A 722 5.88 7.08 23.59
C VAL A 722 4.41 6.91 23.97
N LYS A 723 3.56 6.65 22.99
CA LYS A 723 2.16 6.27 23.22
C LYS A 723 1.99 4.76 23.18
N ALA A 724 0.91 4.22 23.73
CA ALA A 724 0.62 2.79 23.74
C ALA A 724 -0.84 2.50 23.37
N ALA A 725 -1.06 1.57 22.45
CA ALA A 725 -2.39 1.08 22.10
C ALA A 725 -2.88 0.00 23.08
N ASP A 726 -4.16 -0.38 22.96
CA ASP A 726 -4.76 -1.48 23.74
C ASP A 726 -3.89 -2.75 23.71
N GLN A 727 -3.87 -3.46 24.83
CA GLN A 727 -3.04 -4.65 25.10
C GLN A 727 -1.51 -4.47 24.92
N SER A 728 -1.02 -3.25 24.69
CA SER A 728 0.42 -2.99 24.48
C SER A 728 1.18 -2.81 25.80
N GLN A 729 2.46 -3.21 25.81
CA GLN A 729 3.31 -3.24 27.00
C GLN A 729 4.80 -3.12 26.67
N LEU A 730 5.59 -2.69 27.64
CA LEU A 730 7.04 -2.74 27.60
C LEU A 730 7.55 -3.80 28.60
N LEU A 731 8.06 -4.92 28.07
CA LEU A 731 8.64 -6.02 28.84
C LEU A 731 10.16 -5.84 28.93
N VAL A 732 10.71 -5.70 30.12
CA VAL A 732 12.13 -5.37 30.34
C VAL A 732 12.82 -6.49 31.10
N TYR A 733 13.63 -7.28 30.38
CA TYR A 733 14.54 -8.27 30.95
C TYR A 733 15.98 -7.76 31.04
N GLY A 734 16.37 -6.85 30.14
CA GLY A 734 17.61 -6.08 30.21
C GLY A 734 17.43 -4.84 31.09
N ASN A 735 17.75 -3.67 30.55
CA ASN A 735 17.70 -2.38 31.26
C ASN A 735 16.80 -1.39 30.50
N LEU A 736 15.91 -0.68 31.20
CA LEU A 736 15.20 0.50 30.70
C LEU A 736 15.80 1.74 31.37
N VAL A 737 16.23 2.71 30.55
CA VAL A 737 16.79 3.99 30.99
C VAL A 737 15.96 5.12 30.41
N CYS A 738 15.31 5.93 31.25
CA CYS A 738 14.58 7.12 30.85
C CYS A 738 15.29 8.36 31.39
N ALA A 739 16.08 9.02 30.55
CA ALA A 739 16.90 10.17 30.91
C ALA A 739 16.11 11.48 30.73
N GLY A 740 15.04 11.66 31.51
CA GLY A 740 14.19 12.84 31.50
C GLY A 740 14.85 14.09 32.09
N THR A 741 14.15 15.23 32.02
CA THR A 741 14.50 16.48 32.72
C THR A 741 13.24 17.27 33.08
N GLU A 742 13.32 18.17 34.06
CA GLU A 742 12.25 19.09 34.47
C GLU A 742 11.59 19.83 33.27
N GLN A 743 12.40 20.28 32.30
CA GLN A 743 11.90 21.02 31.13
C GLN A 743 11.45 20.12 29.97
N ALA A 744 11.78 18.82 30.02
CA ALA A 744 11.51 17.84 28.98
C ALA A 744 11.48 16.42 29.60
N PRO A 745 10.37 16.04 30.27
CA PRO A 745 10.22 14.70 30.84
C PRO A 745 10.10 13.62 29.75
N VAL A 746 10.38 12.38 30.10
CA VAL A 746 9.97 11.22 29.29
C VAL A 746 8.49 10.94 29.57
N GLN A 747 7.70 10.59 28.57
CA GLN A 747 6.25 10.43 28.66
C GLN A 747 5.80 9.11 28.05
N LEU A 748 5.20 8.25 28.87
CA LEU A 748 4.69 6.92 28.55
C LEU A 748 3.18 6.90 28.80
N VAL A 749 2.38 7.11 27.76
CA VAL A 749 0.93 7.39 27.89
C VAL A 749 0.07 6.58 26.92
N SER A 750 -1.26 6.64 27.09
CA SER A 750 -2.23 6.06 26.15
C SER A 750 -2.12 6.65 24.74
N VAL A 751 -2.42 5.86 23.71
CA VAL A 751 -2.66 6.36 22.34
C VAL A 751 -3.88 7.29 22.27
N GLN A 752 -4.78 7.20 23.25
CA GLN A 752 -6.01 8.00 23.39
C GLN A 752 -5.81 9.29 24.22
N ASP A 753 -4.59 9.59 24.69
CA ASP A 753 -4.28 10.83 25.42
C ASP A 753 -3.79 11.89 24.43
N ASP A 754 -4.62 12.90 24.15
CA ASP A 754 -4.31 13.98 23.21
C ASP A 754 -3.55 15.14 23.86
N SER A 755 -3.42 15.16 25.20
CA SER A 755 -2.73 16.23 25.92
C SER A 755 -1.25 16.31 25.53
N GLN A 756 -0.68 15.17 25.13
CA GLN A 756 0.66 15.03 24.58
C GLN A 756 0.59 14.66 23.10
N GLY A 757 1.30 15.35 22.22
CA GLY A 757 1.36 15.06 20.79
C GLY A 757 0.07 15.24 19.96
N GLY A 758 -1.09 15.45 20.60
CA GLY A 758 -2.38 15.61 19.92
C GLY A 758 -3.02 14.29 19.48
N ASP A 759 -4.16 14.41 18.78
CA ASP A 759 -5.02 13.31 18.31
C ASP A 759 -4.26 12.30 17.45
N THR A 760 -3.85 11.21 18.12
CA THR A 760 -3.01 10.17 17.54
C THR A 760 -3.83 9.00 16.99
N SER A 761 -5.08 8.81 17.44
CA SER A 761 -5.94 7.67 17.06
C SER A 761 -7.16 8.05 16.21
N GLY A 762 -7.35 9.33 15.89
CA GLY A 762 -8.51 9.85 15.18
C GLY A 762 -9.81 9.80 15.99
N ASN A 763 -9.71 9.70 17.32
CA ASN A 763 -10.85 9.57 18.23
C ASN A 763 -11.51 10.93 18.56
N GLY A 764 -10.80 12.03 18.39
CA GLY A 764 -11.18 13.36 18.85
C GLY A 764 -10.98 13.57 20.36
N PRO A 765 -11.02 14.84 20.83
CA PRO A 765 -10.46 15.29 22.10
C PRO A 765 -10.68 14.38 23.31
N SER A 766 -9.60 13.72 23.73
CA SER A 766 -9.53 12.73 24.79
C SER A 766 -8.30 12.95 25.69
N GLU A 767 -8.43 12.69 26.98
CA GLU A 767 -7.31 12.76 27.96
C GLU A 767 -6.70 11.37 28.25
N GLY A 768 -7.22 10.30 27.63
CA GLY A 768 -6.92 8.91 27.97
C GLY A 768 -7.75 8.39 29.15
N ALA A 769 -7.69 7.08 29.40
CA ALA A 769 -8.40 6.42 30.50
C ALA A 769 -7.53 5.39 31.25
N PRO A 770 -7.77 5.17 32.57
CA PRO A 770 -7.05 4.16 33.33
C PRO A 770 -7.25 2.74 32.78
N GLY A 771 -6.17 2.13 32.29
CA GLY A 771 -6.17 0.79 31.71
C GLY A 771 -6.26 0.74 30.18
N ASP A 772 -6.07 1.86 29.49
CA ASP A 772 -5.97 1.92 28.02
C ASP A 772 -4.82 1.06 27.45
N TRP A 773 -3.78 0.80 28.25
CA TRP A 773 -2.65 -0.07 27.89
C TRP A 773 -2.14 -0.85 29.11
N GLN A 774 -1.36 -1.91 28.90
CA GLN A 774 -1.02 -2.86 29.96
C GLN A 774 -0.01 -2.29 30.96
N GLY A 775 1.06 -1.64 30.50
CA GLY A 775 2.06 -0.95 31.34
C GLY A 775 3.52 -1.32 31.06
N VAL A 776 4.40 -1.04 32.04
CA VAL A 776 5.84 -1.34 31.99
C VAL A 776 6.17 -2.40 33.05
N TYR A 777 6.90 -3.45 32.65
CA TYR A 777 7.20 -4.61 33.49
C TYR A 777 8.70 -4.94 33.47
N CYS A 778 9.38 -4.83 34.61
CA CYS A 778 10.81 -5.09 34.75
C CYS A 778 11.06 -6.36 35.57
N TYR A 779 11.74 -7.35 34.98
CA TYR A 779 11.85 -8.72 35.50
C TYR A 779 13.32 -9.16 35.72
N GLY A 780 13.79 -9.10 36.96
CA GLY A 780 15.15 -9.45 37.39
C GLY A 780 15.30 -10.89 37.90
N TYR A 781 15.13 -11.91 37.06
CA TYR A 781 15.38 -13.29 37.50
C TYR A 781 16.89 -13.61 37.54
N SER A 782 17.30 -14.73 38.14
CA SER A 782 18.72 -15.07 38.39
C SER A 782 19.61 -15.33 37.14
N SER A 783 19.18 -14.87 35.97
CA SER A 783 19.92 -14.82 34.71
C SER A 783 19.76 -13.49 33.95
N ASN A 784 18.93 -12.55 34.44
CA ASN A 784 18.48 -11.34 33.73
C ASN A 784 18.46 -10.15 34.70
N ASN A 785 18.98 -8.98 34.32
CA ASN A 785 19.13 -7.86 35.26
C ASN A 785 17.80 -7.16 35.62
N GLY A 786 16.89 -7.00 34.64
CA GLY A 786 15.56 -6.39 34.83
C GLY A 786 15.59 -4.97 35.41
N ILE A 787 16.52 -4.12 34.99
CA ILE A 787 16.79 -2.80 35.60
C ILE A 787 15.81 -1.72 35.10
N ALA A 788 15.38 -0.85 36.00
CA ALA A 788 14.59 0.35 35.71
C ALA A 788 15.28 1.60 36.27
N ASP A 789 15.75 2.48 35.39
CA ASP A 789 16.50 3.70 35.72
C ASP A 789 15.73 4.90 35.12
N LEU A 790 14.79 5.46 35.90
CA LEU A 790 13.83 6.45 35.42
C LEU A 790 14.03 7.79 36.14
N ASP A 791 14.54 8.78 35.41
CA ASP A 791 14.58 10.19 35.81
C ASP A 791 13.44 10.94 35.12
N TRP A 792 12.72 11.82 35.83
CA TRP A 792 11.73 12.75 35.26
C TRP A 792 10.79 12.10 34.23
N THR A 793 10.22 10.95 34.58
CA THR A 793 9.39 10.13 33.71
C THR A 793 7.93 10.16 34.15
N VAL A 794 7.04 10.51 33.23
CA VAL A 794 5.58 10.48 33.41
C VAL A 794 5.04 9.18 32.79
N LEU A 795 4.43 8.32 33.60
CA LEU A 795 3.74 7.11 33.17
C LEU A 795 2.27 7.22 33.57
N ARG A 796 1.37 7.20 32.58
CA ARG A 796 -0.08 7.34 32.81
C ARG A 796 -0.92 6.35 32.02
N HIS A 797 -2.18 6.15 32.44
CA HIS A 797 -3.22 5.41 31.72
C HIS A 797 -3.01 3.88 31.62
N ALA A 798 -2.06 3.33 32.39
CA ALA A 798 -1.68 1.91 32.34
C ALA A 798 -2.57 1.00 33.23
N GLY A 799 -2.31 -0.32 33.20
CA GLY A 799 -3.05 -1.34 33.95
C GLY A 799 -4.16 -2.03 33.14
N GLY A 800 -3.93 -2.33 31.87
CA GLY A 800 -4.91 -2.98 30.99
C GLY A 800 -5.49 -4.31 31.49
N SER A 801 -6.53 -4.79 30.82
CA SER A 801 -7.28 -5.98 31.24
C SER A 801 -6.39 -7.22 31.38
N GLY A 802 -6.10 -7.65 32.61
CA GLY A 802 -5.20 -8.76 32.92
C GLY A 802 -3.97 -8.36 33.74
N ALA A 803 -3.57 -7.08 33.73
CA ALA A 803 -2.57 -6.53 34.62
C ALA A 803 -3.08 -6.50 36.06
N SER A 804 -2.57 -7.41 36.91
CA SER A 804 -2.79 -7.37 38.37
C SER A 804 -1.81 -6.44 39.11
N GLN A 805 -0.99 -5.68 38.38
CA GLN A 805 0.34 -5.24 38.83
C GLN A 805 0.64 -3.74 38.57
N GLY A 806 -0.38 -2.91 38.32
CA GLY A 806 -0.20 -1.45 38.25
C GLY A 806 0.41 -0.93 36.94
N GLY A 807 0.85 0.34 36.95
CA GLY A 807 1.41 1.01 35.78
C GLY A 807 2.89 0.69 35.52
N LEU A 808 3.71 0.74 36.57
CA LEU A 808 5.06 0.17 36.60
C LEU A 808 5.10 -1.02 37.55
N HIS A 809 5.51 -2.19 37.04
CA HIS A 809 5.76 -3.37 37.85
C HIS A 809 7.26 -3.70 37.91
N LEU A 810 7.81 -3.74 39.13
CA LEU A 810 9.18 -4.14 39.42
C LEU A 810 9.16 -5.51 40.13
N ALA A 811 9.61 -6.56 39.43
CA ALA A 811 9.60 -7.93 39.94
C ALA A 811 11.01 -8.53 39.92
N TYR A 812 11.55 -8.81 41.10
CA TYR A 812 12.91 -9.34 41.33
C TYR A 812 14.06 -8.46 40.79
N SER A 813 13.77 -7.27 40.25
CA SER A 813 14.73 -6.32 39.67
C SER A 813 16.00 -6.12 40.52
N ASP A 814 17.18 -6.29 39.91
CA ASP A 814 18.47 -6.15 40.59
C ASP A 814 18.72 -4.72 41.10
N GLN A 815 18.32 -3.72 40.31
CA GLN A 815 18.42 -2.29 40.62
C GLN A 815 17.23 -1.54 40.00
N ALA A 816 16.58 -0.71 40.80
CA ALA A 816 15.54 0.20 40.32
C ALA A 816 15.64 1.57 41.01
N SER A 817 15.76 2.64 40.21
CA SER A 817 15.87 4.02 40.65
C SER A 817 14.78 4.84 39.94
N LEU A 818 13.94 5.51 40.73
CA LEU A 818 12.84 6.35 40.27
C LEU A 818 12.98 7.73 40.91
N ASP A 819 13.41 8.73 40.15
CA ASP A 819 13.69 10.09 40.64
C ASP A 819 12.87 11.15 39.87
N ASP A 820 12.21 12.06 40.60
CA ASP A 820 11.31 13.10 40.06
C ASP A 820 10.22 12.56 39.09
N CYS A 821 9.80 11.30 39.23
CA CYS A 821 8.86 10.64 38.31
C CYS A 821 7.38 10.82 38.70
N THR A 822 6.47 10.68 37.73
CA THR A 822 5.02 10.75 37.94
C THR A 822 4.34 9.46 37.49
N PHE A 823 3.63 8.77 38.38
CA PHE A 823 2.88 7.54 38.08
C PHE A 823 1.40 7.76 38.39
N GLY A 824 0.57 7.97 37.37
CA GLY A 824 -0.80 8.43 37.60
C GLY A 824 -1.87 7.85 36.69
N GLN A 825 -3.14 8.02 37.08
CA GLN A 825 -4.30 7.61 36.31
C GLN A 825 -4.24 6.14 35.82
N CYS A 826 -3.63 5.23 36.59
CA CYS A 826 -3.55 3.81 36.28
C CYS A 826 -4.75 3.04 36.89
N SER A 827 -5.17 1.94 36.27
CA SER A 827 -6.36 1.17 36.69
C SER A 827 -6.19 0.39 38.00
N ALA A 828 -4.93 0.23 38.42
CA ALA A 828 -4.52 -0.50 39.60
C ALA A 828 -3.58 0.42 40.41
N SER A 829 -2.41 -0.05 40.84
CA SER A 829 -1.43 0.80 41.54
C SER A 829 -0.62 1.66 40.55
N GLY A 830 -0.09 2.80 40.99
CA GLY A 830 0.90 3.55 40.21
C GLY A 830 2.18 2.73 40.01
N VAL A 831 2.77 2.30 41.12
CA VAL A 831 3.93 1.37 41.16
C VAL A 831 3.59 0.11 41.96
N THR A 832 4.02 -1.05 41.46
CA THR A 832 3.99 -2.34 42.17
C THR A 832 5.40 -2.92 42.32
N VAL A 833 5.72 -3.43 43.49
CA VAL A 833 7.05 -3.95 43.85
C VAL A 833 6.94 -5.38 44.37
N GLU A 834 7.73 -6.31 43.84
CA GLU A 834 7.82 -7.69 44.29
C GLU A 834 9.28 -8.17 44.36
N ASN A 835 9.70 -8.67 45.53
CA ASN A 835 11.01 -9.29 45.78
C ASN A 835 12.24 -8.45 45.34
N CYS A 836 12.12 -7.12 45.37
CA CYS A 836 13.20 -6.18 45.06
C CYS A 836 13.18 -4.94 45.99
N SER A 837 14.17 -4.06 45.84
CA SER A 837 14.39 -2.92 46.73
C SER A 837 14.60 -1.61 45.95
N PRO A 838 13.54 -1.07 45.32
CA PRO A 838 13.62 0.16 44.56
C PRO A 838 13.91 1.38 45.45
N VAL A 839 14.55 2.39 44.87
CA VAL A 839 14.61 3.74 45.41
C VAL A 839 13.59 4.59 44.68
N LEU A 840 12.70 5.24 45.45
CA LEU A 840 11.72 6.20 44.96
C LEU A 840 11.98 7.54 45.67
N SER A 841 12.39 8.54 44.91
CA SER A 841 12.66 9.88 45.42
C SER A 841 11.92 10.97 44.65
N ARG A 842 11.27 11.88 45.39
CA ARG A 842 10.54 13.04 44.85
C ARG A 842 9.47 12.71 43.80
N CYS A 843 8.98 11.46 43.77
CA CYS A 843 7.98 11.03 42.81
C CYS A 843 6.56 11.46 43.24
N LEU A 844 5.69 11.70 42.25
CA LEU A 844 4.26 11.91 42.40
C LEU A 844 3.50 10.63 41.99
N MET A 845 2.63 10.13 42.85
CA MET A 845 1.71 9.04 42.51
C MET A 845 0.27 9.52 42.66
N GLU A 846 -0.42 9.76 41.54
CA GLU A 846 -1.67 10.53 41.50
C GLU A 846 -2.85 9.81 40.82
N TYR A 847 -4.06 9.93 41.36
CA TYR A 847 -5.31 9.50 40.70
C TYR A 847 -5.36 8.02 40.24
N ASN A 848 -4.53 7.13 40.80
CA ASN A 848 -4.56 5.70 40.46
C ASN A 848 -5.76 5.03 41.14
N LEU A 849 -6.46 4.13 40.46
CA LEU A 849 -7.70 3.54 40.98
C LEU A 849 -7.49 2.57 42.16
N SER A 850 -6.26 2.11 42.40
CA SER A 850 -5.88 1.34 43.59
C SER A 850 -4.93 2.11 44.50
N HIS A 851 -3.62 1.89 44.45
CA HIS A 851 -2.67 2.48 45.41
C HIS A 851 -1.64 3.36 44.72
N GLY A 852 -1.05 4.33 45.40
CA GLY A 852 0.10 5.04 44.84
C GLY A 852 1.28 4.07 44.67
N LEU A 853 1.64 3.39 45.76
CA LEU A 853 2.61 2.30 45.81
C LEU A 853 2.03 1.05 46.49
N TYR A 854 2.21 -0.12 45.88
CA TYR A 854 1.95 -1.42 46.50
C TYR A 854 3.21 -2.29 46.52
N SER A 855 3.54 -2.88 47.67
CA SER A 855 4.75 -3.68 47.85
C SER A 855 4.43 -5.06 48.43
N ASN A 856 4.75 -6.13 47.68
CA ASN A 856 4.58 -7.53 48.08
C ASN A 856 5.62 -7.98 49.12
N PRO A 857 5.37 -9.10 49.84
CA PRO A 857 6.35 -9.73 50.72
C PRO A 857 7.70 -10.01 50.04
N GLY A 858 8.79 -9.85 50.79
CA GLY A 858 10.16 -10.03 50.29
C GLY A 858 10.80 -8.78 49.68
N SER A 859 10.05 -7.68 49.59
CA SER A 859 10.51 -6.39 49.04
C SER A 859 10.88 -5.40 50.15
N SER A 860 11.77 -4.44 49.87
CA SER A 860 12.08 -3.33 50.80
C SER A 860 12.38 -2.03 50.04
N SER A 861 11.33 -1.23 49.82
CA SER A 861 11.41 0.03 49.06
C SER A 861 11.96 1.18 49.92
N HIS A 862 12.81 2.01 49.34
CA HIS A 862 13.29 3.26 49.93
C HIS A 862 12.41 4.43 49.44
N LEU A 863 11.78 5.16 50.37
CA LEU A 863 10.78 6.19 50.05
C LEU A 863 11.20 7.56 50.59
N LEU A 864 11.62 8.46 49.71
CA LEU A 864 12.16 9.77 50.07
C LEU A 864 11.37 10.90 49.38
N ASP A 865 10.79 11.82 50.15
CA ASP A 865 10.18 13.06 49.65
C ASP A 865 9.06 12.89 48.58
N ASN A 866 8.40 11.72 48.51
CA ASN A 866 7.36 11.42 47.51
C ASN A 866 5.98 11.98 47.91
N GLN A 867 5.13 12.28 46.93
CA GLN A 867 3.75 12.73 47.13
C GLN A 867 2.74 11.70 46.61
N PHE A 868 1.76 11.34 47.45
CA PHE A 868 0.68 10.39 47.12
C PHE A 868 -0.67 11.11 47.10
N ASP A 869 -1.26 11.33 45.93
CA ASP A 869 -2.44 12.20 45.78
C ASP A 869 -3.66 11.51 45.13
N HIS A 870 -4.84 11.66 45.73
CA HIS A 870 -6.13 11.19 45.18
C HIS A 870 -6.20 9.72 44.70
N ASN A 871 -5.38 8.80 45.23
CA ASN A 871 -5.43 7.38 44.86
C ASN A 871 -6.64 6.67 45.52
N GLY A 872 -7.30 5.75 44.81
CA GLY A 872 -8.55 5.07 45.21
C GLY A 872 -8.44 4.11 46.41
N GLY A 873 -7.28 4.04 47.05
CA GLY A 873 -6.92 3.17 48.15
C GLY A 873 -5.84 3.83 49.01
N TRP A 874 -4.82 3.07 49.39
CA TRP A 874 -3.66 3.61 50.11
C TRP A 874 -2.79 4.52 49.26
N GLY A 875 -2.23 5.58 49.85
CA GLY A 875 -1.05 6.23 49.28
C GLY A 875 0.11 5.24 49.14
N VAL A 876 0.46 4.56 50.25
CA VAL A 876 1.42 3.45 50.27
C VAL A 876 0.85 2.27 51.04
N TYR A 877 0.88 1.07 50.46
CA TYR A 877 0.64 -0.18 51.19
C TYR A 877 1.82 -1.15 51.05
N LEU A 878 2.49 -1.42 52.17
CA LEU A 878 3.51 -2.45 52.27
C LEU A 878 2.89 -3.70 52.91
N ASN A 879 2.69 -4.75 52.09
CA ASN A 879 2.29 -6.10 52.51
C ASN A 879 3.48 -6.88 53.13
N SER A 880 4.42 -6.14 53.72
CA SER A 880 5.51 -6.58 54.56
C SER A 880 6.04 -5.37 55.30
N VAL A 881 6.21 -5.51 56.60
CA VAL A 881 6.69 -4.45 57.51
C VAL A 881 8.20 -4.18 57.39
N THR A 882 8.80 -4.31 56.20
CA THR A 882 10.25 -4.17 55.99
C THR A 882 10.59 -2.75 55.51
N LEU A 883 10.88 -1.85 56.46
CA LEU A 883 11.26 -0.46 56.20
C LEU A 883 12.78 -0.27 56.26
N THR A 884 13.41 0.12 55.14
CA THR A 884 14.85 0.42 55.04
C THR A 884 15.18 1.91 55.17
N SER A 885 14.45 2.79 54.48
CA SER A 885 14.45 4.24 54.74
C SER A 885 13.17 4.91 54.28
N TYR A 886 12.60 5.77 55.13
CA TYR A 886 11.38 6.53 54.88
C TYR A 886 11.52 7.93 55.49
N SER A 887 11.33 9.00 54.70
CA SER A 887 11.32 10.40 55.16
C SER A 887 10.69 11.34 54.14
N GLY A 888 10.07 12.44 54.56
CA GLY A 888 9.59 13.53 53.70
C GLY A 888 8.36 13.24 52.85
N ASN A 889 7.86 12.00 52.84
CA ASN A 889 6.73 11.63 51.99
C ASN A 889 5.41 12.15 52.57
N THR A 890 4.51 12.59 51.70
CA THR A 890 3.22 13.19 52.05
C THR A 890 2.07 12.55 51.28
N GLY A 891 0.83 12.73 51.74
CA GLY A 891 -0.31 12.28 50.94
C GLY A 891 -1.64 12.92 51.29
N THR A 892 -2.45 13.15 50.26
CA THR A 892 -3.69 13.93 50.29
C THR A 892 -4.75 13.30 49.40
N GLY A 893 -6.02 13.40 49.78
CA GLY A 893 -7.16 12.97 48.95
C GLY A 893 -7.26 11.47 48.63
N ASN A 894 -6.31 10.63 49.08
CA ASN A 894 -6.37 9.18 48.90
C ASN A 894 -7.51 8.59 49.74
N ALA A 895 -7.99 7.38 49.42
CA ALA A 895 -8.93 6.69 50.31
C ALA A 895 -8.29 6.31 51.67
N LEU A 896 -6.95 6.19 51.74
CA LEU A 896 -6.20 6.10 53.00
C LEU A 896 -4.89 6.91 52.91
N ASN A 897 -4.84 8.05 53.62
CA ASN A 897 -3.74 9.02 53.63
C ASN A 897 -2.63 8.62 54.62
N GLY A 898 -2.01 7.46 54.42
CA GLY A 898 -0.93 6.98 55.28
C GLY A 898 -0.22 5.74 54.73
N LEU A 899 0.79 5.28 55.47
CA LEU A 899 1.58 4.10 55.13
C LEU A 899 0.99 2.85 55.79
N GLY A 900 0.27 2.05 55.02
CA GLY A 900 -0.28 0.78 55.45
C GLY A 900 0.81 -0.28 55.69
N LEU A 901 0.80 -0.90 56.87
CA LEU A 901 1.75 -1.93 57.31
C LEU A 901 1.04 -3.21 57.74
N SER A 902 1.63 -4.36 57.39
CA SER A 902 1.22 -5.68 57.87
C SER A 902 2.40 -6.68 57.88
N GLY A 903 2.27 -7.77 58.63
CA GLY A 903 3.22 -8.90 58.60
C GLY A 903 4.33 -8.84 59.67
N THR A 904 5.46 -9.49 59.40
CA THR A 904 6.44 -9.86 60.44
C THR A 904 7.73 -9.03 60.40
N VAL A 905 8.05 -8.37 61.51
CA VAL A 905 9.35 -7.74 61.79
C VAL A 905 10.35 -8.86 62.11
N SER A 906 11.13 -9.26 61.10
CA SER A 906 12.08 -10.37 61.15
C SER A 906 13.52 -9.99 61.51
N SER A 907 13.81 -8.68 61.59
CA SER A 907 15.08 -8.09 61.98
C SER A 907 14.84 -6.78 62.72
N THR A 908 15.78 -6.33 63.56
CA THR A 908 15.58 -5.15 64.41
C THR A 908 15.41 -3.88 63.57
N GLN A 909 14.29 -3.18 63.81
CA GLN A 909 13.90 -1.97 63.08
C GLN A 909 13.73 -0.76 63.99
N THR A 910 13.77 0.42 63.39
CA THR A 910 13.44 1.70 64.04
C THR A 910 12.48 2.47 63.14
N TRP A 911 11.25 2.70 63.60
CA TRP A 911 10.30 3.55 62.88
C TRP A 911 10.50 4.99 63.32
N GLN A 912 10.89 5.83 62.36
CA GLN A 912 11.08 7.26 62.55
C GLN A 912 9.75 8.00 62.37
N HIS A 913 9.55 9.08 63.11
CA HIS A 913 8.39 9.97 62.97
C HIS A 913 8.20 10.34 61.49
N PRO A 914 7.12 9.92 60.81
CA PRO A 914 6.82 10.41 59.48
C PRO A 914 6.41 11.88 59.61
N ASP A 915 6.79 12.72 58.65
CA ASP A 915 6.44 14.13 58.67
C ASP A 915 4.92 14.33 58.83
N ASP A 916 4.52 15.44 59.48
CA ASP A 916 3.12 15.66 59.86
C ASP A 916 2.19 15.47 58.64
N HIS A 917 1.13 14.68 58.84
CA HIS A 917 0.10 14.28 57.85
C HIS A 917 0.39 13.06 56.94
N PHE A 918 1.35 12.17 57.25
CA PHE A 918 1.36 10.80 56.65
C PHE A 918 1.67 9.68 57.67
N PRO A 919 0.75 9.36 58.60
CA PRO A 919 1.00 8.40 59.67
C PRO A 919 1.19 6.95 59.17
N PHE A 920 1.86 6.12 59.99
CA PHE A 920 1.82 4.67 59.82
C PHE A 920 0.44 4.13 60.20
N VAL A 921 -0.03 3.09 59.50
CA VAL A 921 -1.34 2.49 59.76
C VAL A 921 -1.26 0.96 59.79
N LEU A 922 -1.68 0.34 60.89
CA LEU A 922 -1.78 -1.11 61.01
C LEU A 922 -2.96 -1.64 60.18
N ASN A 923 -2.66 -2.33 59.08
CA ASN A 923 -3.63 -2.99 58.19
C ASN A 923 -3.84 -4.48 58.58
N GLY A 924 -3.79 -4.76 59.88
CA GLY A 924 -3.74 -6.11 60.46
C GLY A 924 -2.63 -6.23 61.50
N THR A 925 -2.30 -7.46 61.89
CA THR A 925 -1.26 -7.72 62.89
C THR A 925 0.14 -7.43 62.34
N VAL A 926 0.92 -6.63 63.08
CA VAL A 926 2.37 -6.53 62.95
C VAL A 926 3.01 -7.41 64.02
N THR A 927 3.71 -8.46 63.59
CA THR A 927 4.34 -9.44 64.48
C THR A 927 5.82 -9.13 64.66
N VAL A 928 6.27 -8.91 65.90
CA VAL A 928 7.70 -8.79 66.23
C VAL A 928 8.23 -10.15 66.67
N ASN A 929 9.15 -10.74 65.90
CA ASN A 929 9.73 -12.05 66.17
C ASN A 929 10.51 -12.11 67.50
N ASP A 930 10.72 -13.32 68.01
CA ASP A 930 11.66 -13.63 69.09
C ASP A 930 13.07 -13.07 68.79
N ASP A 931 13.84 -12.70 69.83
CA ASP A 931 15.12 -11.96 69.79
C ASP A 931 15.11 -10.59 69.02
N VAL A 932 14.04 -10.21 68.32
CA VAL A 932 13.96 -8.98 67.51
C VAL A 932 13.47 -7.78 68.33
N SER A 933 13.88 -6.56 67.97
CA SER A 933 13.37 -5.31 68.54
C SER A 933 12.68 -4.42 67.50
N LEU A 934 11.46 -3.96 67.80
CA LEU A 934 10.80 -2.86 67.12
C LEU A 934 10.91 -1.60 67.98
N ASN A 935 11.60 -0.57 67.47
CA ASN A 935 11.84 0.68 68.19
C ASN A 935 10.99 1.81 67.60
N LEU A 936 10.13 2.42 68.41
CA LEU A 936 9.25 3.53 68.04
C LEU A 936 9.81 4.83 68.62
N THR A 937 10.09 5.79 67.75
CA THR A 937 10.82 7.04 68.08
C THR A 937 9.90 8.16 68.61
N PRO A 938 10.45 9.21 69.25
CA PRO A 938 9.65 10.34 69.74
C PRO A 938 8.75 10.97 68.68
N GLY A 939 7.49 11.23 69.06
CA GLY A 939 6.45 11.86 68.23
C GLY A 939 5.79 10.93 67.19
N LEU A 940 6.32 9.72 66.96
CA LEU A 940 5.78 8.76 66.00
C LEU A 940 4.26 8.59 66.14
N VAL A 941 3.53 8.83 65.04
CA VAL A 941 2.10 8.50 64.92
C VAL A 941 1.93 7.16 64.20
N CYS A 942 1.29 6.22 64.90
CA CYS A 942 0.78 4.98 64.35
C CYS A 942 -0.73 4.87 64.64
N LYS A 943 -1.52 4.77 63.58
CA LYS A 943 -2.96 4.50 63.62
C LYS A 943 -3.23 3.02 63.38
N SER A 944 -4.44 2.56 63.68
CA SER A 944 -4.82 1.16 63.47
C SER A 944 -6.23 0.99 62.92
N GLN A 945 -6.39 0.08 61.95
CA GLN A 945 -7.70 -0.45 61.59
C GLN A 945 -8.26 -1.38 62.69
N PRO A 946 -9.56 -1.78 62.65
CA PRO A 946 -10.19 -2.65 63.65
C PRO A 946 -9.54 -4.01 63.89
N ALA A 947 -8.89 -4.59 62.87
CA ALA A 947 -8.12 -5.84 63.00
C ALA A 947 -6.63 -5.62 63.29
N GLY A 948 -6.17 -4.36 63.36
CA GLY A 948 -4.78 -4.01 63.59
C GLY A 948 -4.33 -4.22 65.03
N SER A 949 -3.11 -4.75 65.18
CA SER A 949 -2.52 -5.14 66.46
C SER A 949 -1.00 -5.18 66.37
N PHE A 950 -0.30 -4.96 67.49
CA PHE A 950 1.08 -5.43 67.65
C PHE A 950 1.06 -6.78 68.36
N LEU A 951 1.76 -7.78 67.82
CA LEU A 951 1.96 -9.10 68.45
C LEU A 951 3.46 -9.27 68.70
N VAL A 952 3.89 -9.22 69.95
CA VAL A 952 5.30 -9.08 70.32
C VAL A 952 5.81 -10.35 70.99
N TYR A 953 6.60 -11.12 70.26
CA TYR A 953 7.40 -12.23 70.79
C TYR A 953 8.78 -11.77 71.25
N GLY A 954 9.39 -10.80 70.54
CA GLY A 954 10.63 -10.15 70.94
C GLY A 954 10.40 -8.94 71.84
N ASN A 955 10.76 -7.76 71.36
CA ASN A 955 10.82 -6.53 72.14
C ASN A 955 10.12 -5.35 71.43
N LEU A 956 9.23 -4.64 72.11
CA LEU A 956 8.61 -3.40 71.64
C LEU A 956 9.06 -2.21 72.51
N ASN A 957 9.83 -1.30 71.91
CA ASN A 957 10.44 -0.14 72.59
C ASN A 957 9.80 1.16 72.10
N ALA A 958 8.72 1.61 72.73
CA ALA A 958 8.16 2.94 72.51
C ALA A 958 8.85 3.96 73.41
N SER A 959 9.71 4.80 72.83
CA SER A 959 10.60 5.72 73.55
C SER A 959 10.28 7.17 73.21
N GLY A 960 9.13 7.66 73.67
CA GLY A 960 8.69 9.04 73.50
C GLY A 960 9.36 10.04 74.44
N GLN A 961 8.90 11.29 74.38
CA GLN A 961 9.30 12.39 75.26
C GLN A 961 8.09 13.22 75.69
N ALA A 962 8.21 14.06 76.72
CA ALA A 962 7.11 14.91 77.20
C ALA A 962 6.52 15.85 76.13
N THR A 963 7.34 16.34 75.20
CA THR A 963 6.94 17.20 74.08
C THR A 963 6.75 16.45 72.77
N ALA A 964 7.23 15.21 72.67
CA ALA A 964 7.12 14.33 71.50
C ALA A 964 6.81 12.88 71.94
N PRO A 965 5.63 12.63 72.55
CA PRO A 965 5.20 11.29 72.93
C PRO A 965 4.85 10.43 71.71
N VAL A 966 5.02 9.11 71.81
CA VAL A 966 4.54 8.15 70.79
C VAL A 966 3.00 8.12 70.82
N ARG A 967 2.35 7.99 69.67
CA ARG A 967 0.89 7.90 69.51
C ARG A 967 0.51 6.57 68.88
N LEU A 968 -0.28 5.76 69.59
CA LEU A 968 -0.88 4.51 69.11
C LEU A 968 -2.41 4.62 69.25
N THR A 969 -3.14 4.83 68.16
CA THR A 969 -4.56 5.23 68.23
C THR A 969 -5.43 4.65 67.11
N SER A 970 -6.74 4.90 67.18
CA SER A 970 -7.72 4.54 66.14
C SER A 970 -7.37 5.21 64.80
N LEU A 971 -7.71 4.55 63.68
CA LEU A 971 -7.70 5.18 62.36
C LEU A 971 -8.55 6.47 62.34
N ARG A 972 -9.67 6.49 63.10
CA ARG A 972 -10.62 7.60 63.24
C ARG A 972 -10.18 8.71 64.20
N ASP A 973 -8.99 8.63 64.79
CA ASP A 973 -8.49 9.71 65.65
C ASP A 973 -7.90 10.84 64.80
N ASP A 974 -8.76 11.64 64.17
CA ASP A 974 -8.34 12.74 63.28
C ASP A 974 -7.64 13.88 64.05
N SER A 975 -7.79 13.89 65.38
CA SER A 975 -7.08 14.83 66.26
C SER A 975 -5.57 14.60 66.28
N ILE A 976 -5.12 13.42 65.85
CA ILE A 976 -3.72 12.99 65.79
C ILE A 976 -3.37 12.60 64.34
N GLY A 977 -2.47 13.35 63.69
CA GLY A 977 -2.01 13.02 62.34
C GLY A 977 -3.02 13.29 61.20
N GLY A 978 -4.16 13.92 61.49
CA GLY A 978 -5.16 14.34 60.51
C GLY A 978 -6.11 13.22 60.03
N ASP A 979 -7.01 13.60 59.11
CA ASP A 979 -7.98 12.69 58.48
C ASP A 979 -7.25 11.68 57.58
N THR A 980 -6.98 10.52 58.16
CA THR A 980 -6.25 9.41 57.54
C THR A 980 -7.20 8.47 56.79
N ALA A 981 -8.49 8.49 57.10
CA ALA A 981 -9.53 7.65 56.53
C ALA A 981 -10.24 8.29 55.32
N ASN A 982 -10.10 9.61 55.17
CA ASN A 982 -10.79 10.45 54.20
C ASN A 982 -12.33 10.29 54.25
N ASP A 983 -12.87 9.96 55.42
CA ASP A 983 -14.32 9.88 55.70
C ASP A 983 -14.88 11.14 56.40
N GLY A 984 -14.05 12.18 56.54
CA GLY A 984 -14.35 13.43 57.22
C GLY A 984 -14.06 13.34 58.72
N SER A 985 -14.37 14.39 59.48
CA SER A 985 -14.09 14.38 60.92
C SER A 985 -15.01 13.40 61.66
N VAL A 986 -14.47 12.24 62.01
CA VAL A 986 -15.14 11.16 62.75
C VAL A 986 -14.59 11.12 64.18
N ALA A 987 -15.44 10.77 65.15
CA ALA A 987 -14.99 10.56 66.53
C ALA A 987 -14.51 9.11 66.73
N PRO A 988 -13.32 8.86 67.29
CA PRO A 988 -12.87 7.52 67.62
C PRO A 988 -13.64 6.95 68.82
N ALA A 989 -13.77 5.63 68.86
CA ALA A 989 -14.54 4.90 69.87
C ALA A 989 -13.72 3.78 70.55
N PRO A 990 -14.02 3.42 71.81
CA PRO A 990 -13.40 2.27 72.47
C PRO A 990 -13.55 0.98 71.67
N GLY A 991 -12.43 0.26 71.46
CA GLY A 991 -12.41 -0.96 70.66
C GLY A 991 -12.37 -0.71 69.15
N ASP A 992 -12.05 0.50 68.70
CA ASP A 992 -11.77 0.80 67.28
C ASP A 992 -10.57 0.02 66.72
N TRP A 993 -9.70 -0.52 67.58
CA TRP A 993 -8.62 -1.46 67.23
C TRP A 993 -8.28 -2.42 68.39
N VAL A 994 -7.46 -3.43 68.12
CA VAL A 994 -7.19 -4.52 69.09
C VAL A 994 -6.31 -4.05 70.25
N GLY A 995 -5.12 -3.52 69.97
CA GLY A 995 -4.15 -3.08 70.98
C GLY A 995 -2.74 -3.65 70.79
N VAL A 996 -1.96 -3.63 71.88
CA VAL A 996 -0.61 -4.23 71.96
C VAL A 996 -0.71 -5.55 72.74
N TYR A 997 -0.31 -6.66 72.11
CA TYR A 997 -0.22 -7.98 72.75
C TYR A 997 1.23 -8.44 72.88
N LEU A 998 1.70 -8.60 74.12
CA LEU A 998 3.02 -9.10 74.46
C LEU A 998 2.93 -10.58 74.88
N TYR A 999 3.78 -11.45 74.34
CA TYR A 999 3.70 -12.91 74.57
C TYR A 999 5.08 -13.54 74.83
N GLY A 1000 5.42 -13.77 76.10
CA GLY A 1000 6.72 -14.26 76.55
C GLY A 1000 6.82 -15.77 76.84
N TYR A 1001 5.97 -16.60 76.24
CA TYR A 1001 5.96 -18.03 76.57
C TYR A 1001 7.14 -18.80 75.95
N SER A 1002 7.82 -19.62 76.76
CA SER A 1002 8.92 -20.53 76.38
C SER A 1002 10.28 -19.86 76.07
N SER A 1003 10.54 -19.43 74.84
CA SER A 1003 11.78 -18.72 74.45
C SER A 1003 11.56 -17.23 74.24
N ASN A 1004 10.36 -16.88 73.76
CA ASN A 1004 9.94 -15.52 73.45
C ASN A 1004 10.11 -14.62 74.68
N ASN A 1005 10.70 -13.43 74.52
CA ASN A 1005 10.78 -12.47 75.62
C ASN A 1005 9.42 -11.84 75.96
N GLY A 1006 8.64 -11.47 74.93
CA GLY A 1006 7.41 -10.69 75.09
C GLY A 1006 7.64 -9.34 75.78
N ASN A 1007 8.76 -8.67 75.54
CA ASN A 1007 9.15 -7.46 76.25
C ASN A 1007 8.40 -6.22 75.76
N GLY A 1008 7.93 -5.40 76.70
CA GLY A 1008 7.33 -4.10 76.42
C GLY A 1008 7.98 -2.98 77.23
N ASN A 1009 8.49 -1.95 76.55
CA ASN A 1009 9.01 -0.74 77.17
C ASN A 1009 8.28 0.48 76.58
N LEU A 1010 7.32 1.01 77.34
CA LEU A 1010 6.38 2.05 76.92
C LEU A 1010 6.64 3.32 77.73
N SER A 1011 7.59 4.14 77.27
CA SER A 1011 7.93 5.43 77.89
C SER A 1011 7.37 6.59 77.07
N TRP A 1012 6.56 7.46 77.69
CA TRP A 1012 5.80 8.52 77.00
C TRP A 1012 5.05 7.99 75.76
N CYS A 1013 4.47 6.80 75.88
CA CYS A 1013 3.67 6.15 74.85
C CYS A 1013 2.19 6.35 75.16
N TYR A 1014 1.45 6.93 74.24
CA TYR A 1014 0.04 7.24 74.42
C TYR A 1014 -0.77 6.29 73.55
N LEU A 1015 -1.51 5.39 74.19
CA LEU A 1015 -2.25 4.29 73.58
C LEU A 1015 -3.73 4.42 73.93
N ASP A 1016 -4.56 4.63 72.91
CA ASP A 1016 -5.95 5.07 73.07
C ASP A 1016 -6.91 4.29 72.15
N TYR A 1017 -8.18 4.17 72.57
CA TYR A 1017 -9.29 3.60 71.77
C TYR A 1017 -9.14 2.12 71.37
N ALA A 1018 -8.22 1.40 72.02
CA ALA A 1018 -7.91 0.00 71.77
C ALA A 1018 -8.90 -0.97 72.48
N GLY A 1019 -8.51 -2.24 72.61
CA GLY A 1019 -9.21 -3.24 73.42
C GLY A 1019 -10.30 -4.03 72.67
N ASN A 1020 -10.23 -4.14 71.34
CA ASN A 1020 -11.15 -4.98 70.59
C ASN A 1020 -10.91 -6.48 70.89
N GLY A 1021 -11.65 -7.02 71.87
CA GLY A 1021 -11.54 -8.41 72.31
C GLY A 1021 -10.38 -8.74 73.26
N GLN A 1022 -9.57 -7.74 73.64
CA GLN A 1022 -8.43 -7.86 74.58
C GLN A 1022 -8.34 -6.59 75.46
N ALA A 1023 -7.34 -6.52 76.35
CA ALA A 1023 -6.94 -5.25 76.96
C ALA A 1023 -6.16 -4.36 75.97
N ALA A 1024 -6.08 -3.05 76.24
CA ALA A 1024 -5.35 -2.11 75.39
C ALA A 1024 -3.83 -2.40 75.37
N VAL A 1025 -3.27 -2.75 76.53
CA VAL A 1025 -2.05 -3.57 76.63
C VAL A 1025 -2.41 -4.92 77.24
N GLN A 1026 -2.32 -5.98 76.44
CA GLN A 1026 -2.38 -7.36 76.87
C GLN A 1026 -0.95 -7.89 77.02
N ALA A 1027 -0.61 -8.51 78.15
CA ALA A 1027 0.70 -9.08 78.38
C ALA A 1027 0.57 -10.46 79.05
N ASP A 1028 1.01 -11.51 78.35
CA ASP A 1028 0.96 -12.89 78.82
C ASP A 1028 2.38 -13.48 78.86
N TYR A 1029 2.80 -13.98 80.02
CA TYR A 1029 4.10 -14.64 80.25
C TYR A 1029 5.35 -13.79 79.95
N CYS A 1030 5.22 -12.48 79.80
CA CYS A 1030 6.32 -11.57 79.48
C CYS A 1030 7.47 -11.55 80.51
N ASP A 1031 8.71 -11.53 80.01
CA ASP A 1031 9.94 -11.35 80.81
C ASP A 1031 9.91 -10.00 81.56
N ASN A 1032 9.57 -8.90 80.87
CA ASN A 1032 9.55 -7.56 81.43
C ASN A 1032 8.55 -6.62 80.71
N LEU A 1033 7.69 -5.96 81.51
CA LEU A 1033 6.84 -4.86 81.07
C LEU A 1033 7.09 -3.59 81.89
N ASN A 1034 7.53 -2.52 81.23
CA ASN A 1034 7.78 -1.22 81.83
C ASN A 1034 6.92 -0.14 81.17
N ILE A 1035 6.07 0.54 81.95
CA ILE A 1035 5.18 1.60 81.47
C ILE A 1035 5.43 2.88 82.29
N GLN A 1036 5.97 3.92 81.66
CA GLN A 1036 6.44 5.14 82.33
C GLN A 1036 5.98 6.41 81.61
N HIS A 1037 5.33 7.34 82.32
CA HIS A 1037 4.81 8.60 81.76
C HIS A 1037 3.88 8.44 80.54
N SER A 1038 3.21 7.30 80.45
CA SER A 1038 2.40 6.87 79.31
C SER A 1038 0.89 7.07 79.60
N ARG A 1039 0.03 6.97 78.58
CA ARG A 1039 -1.43 6.90 78.78
C ARG A 1039 -2.03 5.64 78.17
N LEU A 1040 -2.95 5.00 78.88
CA LEU A 1040 -3.73 3.83 78.47
C LEU A 1040 -5.22 4.17 78.67
N MET A 1041 -5.90 4.60 77.62
CA MET A 1041 -7.23 5.22 77.75
C MET A 1041 -8.25 4.72 76.73
N PHE A 1042 -9.53 4.84 77.08
CA PHE A 1042 -10.66 4.52 76.21
C PHE A 1042 -10.63 3.08 75.65
N SER A 1043 -10.07 2.12 76.39
CA SER A 1043 -10.11 0.69 76.02
C SER A 1043 -11.54 0.15 76.08
N ALA A 1044 -11.93 -0.71 75.13
CA ALA A 1044 -13.14 -1.53 75.27
C ALA A 1044 -12.95 -2.75 76.21
N GLY A 1045 -11.69 -3.09 76.50
CA GLY A 1045 -11.32 -4.02 77.56
C GLY A 1045 -10.69 -3.29 78.75
N ASP A 1046 -9.75 -3.94 79.42
CA ASP A 1046 -8.94 -3.27 80.46
C ASP A 1046 -7.94 -2.30 79.81
N GLY A 1047 -7.40 -1.35 80.59
CA GLY A 1047 -6.25 -0.54 80.18
C GLY A 1047 -4.98 -1.38 80.07
N LEU A 1048 -4.65 -2.11 81.13
CA LEU A 1048 -3.57 -3.11 81.19
C LEU A 1048 -4.11 -4.44 81.75
N ARG A 1049 -3.82 -5.55 81.07
CA ARG A 1049 -3.99 -6.91 81.61
C ARG A 1049 -2.68 -7.68 81.57
N ALA A 1050 -2.17 -8.06 82.75
CA ALA A 1050 -0.90 -8.74 82.91
C ALA A 1050 -1.09 -10.15 83.50
N ASN A 1051 -1.08 -11.19 82.66
CA ASN A 1051 -1.13 -12.60 83.08
C ASN A 1051 0.28 -13.19 83.12
N TYR A 1052 0.67 -13.82 84.23
CA TYR A 1052 2.00 -14.46 84.40
C TYR A 1052 3.21 -13.56 84.05
N CYS A 1053 3.03 -12.25 84.14
CA CYS A 1053 4.03 -11.21 83.86
C CYS A 1053 4.56 -10.58 85.16
N SER A 1054 5.73 -9.95 85.10
CA SER A 1054 6.09 -8.87 86.03
C SER A 1054 6.02 -7.51 85.33
N PHE A 1055 5.54 -6.47 86.02
CA PHE A 1055 5.46 -5.14 85.42
C PHE A 1055 5.73 -3.98 86.40
N SER A 1056 6.16 -2.85 85.84
CA SER A 1056 6.24 -1.55 86.51
C SER A 1056 5.38 -0.51 85.80
N LEU A 1057 4.63 0.27 86.58
CA LEU A 1057 3.78 1.38 86.12
C LEU A 1057 4.11 2.64 86.95
N GLY A 1058 4.67 3.67 86.31
CA GLY A 1058 5.06 4.92 86.98
C GLY A 1058 4.67 6.18 86.20
N GLY A 1059 4.25 7.23 86.92
CA GLY A 1059 3.92 8.54 86.35
C GLY A 1059 2.87 8.56 85.23
N SER A 1060 2.05 7.51 85.09
CA SER A 1060 1.23 7.21 83.91
C SER A 1060 -0.28 7.38 84.15
N LEU A 1061 -1.07 7.55 83.09
CA LEU A 1061 -2.52 7.78 83.13
C LEU A 1061 -3.28 6.56 82.59
N VAL A 1062 -4.13 5.95 83.41
CA VAL A 1062 -4.92 4.75 83.06
C VAL A 1062 -6.38 4.99 83.42
N ALA A 1063 -7.13 5.54 82.46
CA ALA A 1063 -8.47 6.11 82.71
C ALA A 1063 -9.46 5.92 81.56
N ALA A 1064 -10.76 5.99 81.87
CA ALA A 1064 -11.86 5.86 80.92
C ALA A 1064 -11.93 4.53 80.14
N ASN A 1065 -11.32 3.46 80.67
CA ASN A 1065 -11.38 2.12 80.09
C ASN A 1065 -12.67 1.39 80.53
N GLN A 1066 -13.30 0.58 79.66
CA GLN A 1066 -14.56 -0.10 79.97
C GLN A 1066 -14.39 -1.31 80.90
N GLY A 1067 -13.20 -1.95 80.88
CA GLY A 1067 -12.79 -2.98 81.83
C GLY A 1067 -12.16 -2.38 83.09
N ALA A 1068 -11.16 -3.06 83.64
CA ALA A 1068 -10.35 -2.53 84.73
C ALA A 1068 -9.34 -1.49 84.21
N GLY A 1069 -8.85 -0.61 85.08
CA GLY A 1069 -7.64 0.17 84.79
C GLY A 1069 -6.46 -0.78 84.62
N VAL A 1070 -6.16 -1.55 85.67
CA VAL A 1070 -5.14 -2.59 85.69
C VAL A 1070 -5.72 -3.91 86.20
N PHE A 1071 -5.58 -4.99 85.43
CA PHE A 1071 -5.88 -6.36 85.85
C PHE A 1071 -4.56 -7.14 86.03
N HIS A 1072 -4.16 -7.42 87.27
CA HIS A 1072 -2.98 -8.22 87.59
C HIS A 1072 -3.36 -9.67 87.86
N ASN A 1073 -2.71 -10.58 87.14
CA ASN A 1073 -2.80 -12.03 87.29
C ASN A 1073 -1.42 -12.66 87.06
N GLY A 1074 -0.38 -11.97 87.52
CA GLY A 1074 1.02 -12.28 87.23
C GLY A 1074 1.88 -12.55 88.46
N TYR A 1075 3.15 -12.19 88.35
CA TYR A 1075 4.15 -12.32 89.40
C TYR A 1075 4.21 -11.03 90.23
N THR A 1076 5.14 -10.11 89.91
CA THR A 1076 5.32 -8.87 90.67
C THR A 1076 4.76 -7.66 89.92
N ALA A 1077 4.00 -6.83 90.61
CA ALA A 1077 3.50 -5.55 90.12
C ALA A 1077 4.09 -4.43 90.98
N THR A 1078 4.70 -3.43 90.36
CA THR A 1078 5.22 -2.24 91.05
C THR A 1078 4.51 -1.01 90.50
N MET A 1079 3.61 -0.40 91.29
CA MET A 1079 2.82 0.75 90.85
C MET A 1079 3.00 1.99 91.73
N GLY A 1080 3.97 1.97 92.63
CA GLY A 1080 4.33 3.11 93.48
C GLY A 1080 5.33 2.70 94.56
N SER A 1081 5.53 3.55 95.57
CA SER A 1081 6.18 3.11 96.81
C SER A 1081 5.78 3.94 98.02
N CYS A 1082 5.63 3.27 99.16
CA CYS A 1082 5.37 3.85 100.47
C CYS A 1082 6.65 4.39 101.13
N SER A 1083 7.81 4.18 100.49
CA SER A 1083 9.13 4.56 100.99
C SER A 1083 9.75 5.81 100.33
N GLY A 1084 9.17 6.28 99.22
CA GLY A 1084 9.63 7.43 98.45
C GLY A 1084 8.85 7.60 97.15
N ASP A 1085 8.84 8.82 96.60
CA ASP A 1085 7.97 9.21 95.48
C ASP A 1085 8.30 8.44 94.18
N ALA A 1086 7.47 7.43 93.90
CA ALA A 1086 7.50 6.62 92.68
C ALA A 1086 6.09 6.30 92.12
N GLY A 1087 5.03 6.77 92.80
CA GLY A 1087 3.65 6.36 92.58
C GLY A 1087 2.78 7.39 91.87
N SER A 1088 3.35 8.32 91.10
CA SER A 1088 2.61 9.45 90.53
C SER A 1088 1.65 9.09 89.36
N ASN A 1089 1.04 7.90 89.37
CA ASN A 1089 0.06 7.48 88.36
C ASN A 1089 -1.35 8.02 88.68
N CYS A 1090 -2.17 8.03 87.63
CA CYS A 1090 -3.57 8.46 87.63
C CYS A 1090 -4.44 7.29 87.17
N ILE A 1091 -5.05 6.55 88.08
CA ILE A 1091 -5.79 5.31 87.76
C ILE A 1091 -7.25 5.48 88.21
N PHE A 1092 -8.11 6.02 87.35
CA PHE A 1092 -9.47 6.44 87.75
C PHE A 1092 -10.49 6.39 86.60
N GLY A 1093 -11.78 6.33 86.93
CA GLY A 1093 -12.86 6.37 85.95
C GLY A 1093 -12.88 5.18 84.99
N ASN A 1094 -12.41 4.01 85.43
CA ASN A 1094 -12.48 2.75 84.68
C ASN A 1094 -13.75 1.97 85.07
N GLY A 1095 -14.26 1.12 84.18
CA GLY A 1095 -15.63 0.61 84.22
C GLY A 1095 -15.92 -0.52 85.21
N SER A 1096 -14.92 -1.34 85.56
CA SER A 1096 -15.07 -2.40 86.57
C SER A 1096 -14.32 -2.10 87.87
N TRP A 1097 -13.01 -1.85 87.77
CA TRP A 1097 -12.10 -1.59 88.90
C TRP A 1097 -10.99 -0.64 88.46
N ALA A 1098 -10.41 0.13 89.37
CA ALA A 1098 -9.16 0.83 89.11
C ALA A 1098 -7.99 -0.18 89.07
N LEU A 1099 -7.94 -1.10 90.03
CA LEU A 1099 -7.01 -2.23 90.10
C LEU A 1099 -7.73 -3.50 90.53
N TYR A 1100 -7.53 -4.60 89.81
CA TYR A 1100 -7.95 -5.95 90.21
C TYR A 1100 -6.72 -6.82 90.45
N ASN A 1101 -6.49 -7.29 91.68
CA ASN A 1101 -5.39 -8.19 92.02
C ASN A 1101 -5.89 -9.65 92.10
N ASN A 1102 -5.75 -10.41 91.02
CA ASN A 1102 -6.09 -11.84 90.98
C ASN A 1102 -5.00 -12.76 91.57
N THR A 1103 -4.05 -12.21 92.34
CA THR A 1103 -2.86 -12.94 92.80
C THR A 1103 -2.77 -13.02 94.33
N VAL A 1104 -2.02 -14.01 94.82
CA VAL A 1104 -1.67 -14.15 96.26
C VAL A 1104 -0.56 -13.17 96.70
N ASN A 1105 -0.02 -12.37 95.79
CA ASN A 1105 1.07 -11.44 96.07
C ASN A 1105 0.47 -10.07 96.42
N PRO A 1106 0.93 -9.41 97.50
CA PRO A 1106 0.55 -8.03 97.76
C PRO A 1106 1.16 -7.08 96.73
N ILE A 1107 0.52 -5.92 96.51
CA ILE A 1107 0.98 -4.90 95.56
C ILE A 1107 1.28 -3.60 96.32
N GLU A 1108 2.46 -3.03 96.11
CA GLU A 1108 2.80 -1.69 96.60
C GLU A 1108 2.28 -0.64 95.61
N ALA A 1109 1.26 0.11 96.01
CA ALA A 1109 0.53 1.07 95.18
C ALA A 1109 0.33 2.44 95.88
N CYS A 1110 1.15 2.72 96.89
CA CYS A 1110 1.28 4.01 97.57
C CYS A 1110 1.66 5.14 96.59
N GLY A 1111 1.09 6.33 96.80
CA GLY A 1111 1.33 7.54 96.00
C GLY A 1111 0.39 7.77 94.80
N ASN A 1112 -0.36 6.75 94.36
CA ASN A 1112 -1.27 6.87 93.21
C ASN A 1112 -2.46 7.78 93.46
N PHE A 1113 -2.95 8.47 92.43
CA PHE A 1113 -4.26 9.12 92.44
C PHE A 1113 -5.33 8.19 91.84
N TRP A 1114 -6.34 7.88 92.64
CA TRP A 1114 -7.38 6.89 92.31
C TRP A 1114 -8.72 7.49 91.89
N GLY A 1115 -8.84 8.82 91.83
CA GLY A 1115 -10.12 9.51 91.52
C GLY A 1115 -10.97 9.86 92.74
N SER A 1116 -10.44 9.71 93.96
CA SER A 1116 -11.08 10.06 95.23
C SER A 1116 -10.02 10.53 96.24
N ASP A 1117 -10.43 11.35 97.21
CA ASP A 1117 -9.67 11.71 98.41
C ASP A 1117 -10.16 10.97 99.68
N ASP A 1118 -11.36 10.37 99.65
CA ASP A 1118 -11.87 9.46 100.68
C ASP A 1118 -11.27 8.05 100.51
N PRO A 1119 -10.55 7.51 101.52
CA PRO A 1119 -9.98 6.16 101.47
C PRO A 1119 -11.02 5.07 101.19
N ALA A 1120 -12.23 5.14 101.77
CA ALA A 1120 -13.23 4.08 101.62
C ALA A 1120 -13.83 4.02 100.21
N THR A 1121 -13.80 5.14 99.49
CA THR A 1121 -14.17 5.22 98.07
C THR A 1121 -13.03 4.75 97.15
N ILE A 1122 -11.76 4.81 97.59
CA ILE A 1122 -10.61 4.22 96.87
C ILE A 1122 -10.60 2.70 97.04
N ASP A 1123 -10.78 2.24 98.27
CA ASP A 1123 -10.94 0.84 98.71
C ASP A 1123 -11.91 0.11 97.78
N ALA A 1124 -13.13 0.63 97.64
CA ALA A 1124 -14.19 0.08 96.77
C ALA A 1124 -13.95 0.20 95.24
N MET A 1125 -12.82 0.76 94.80
CA MET A 1125 -12.35 0.72 93.40
C MET A 1125 -11.21 -0.27 93.18
N ILE A 1126 -10.66 -0.85 94.25
CA ILE A 1126 -9.69 -1.93 94.22
C ILE A 1126 -10.45 -3.25 94.40
N HIS A 1127 -9.86 -4.37 93.97
CA HIS A 1127 -10.35 -5.69 94.31
C HIS A 1127 -9.16 -6.57 94.74
N ASP A 1128 -9.11 -6.94 96.02
CA ASP A 1128 -7.99 -7.70 96.59
C ASP A 1128 -8.42 -8.71 97.68
N ASP A 1129 -7.76 -8.74 98.85
CA ASP A 1129 -8.01 -9.70 99.93
C ASP A 1129 -9.18 -9.32 100.85
N ASP A 1130 -9.66 -8.08 100.82
CA ASP A 1130 -10.92 -7.69 101.51
C ASP A 1130 -12.18 -8.16 100.72
N GLU A 1131 -12.19 -8.12 99.38
CA GLU A 1131 -13.22 -8.80 98.56
C GLU A 1131 -13.08 -10.33 98.60
N ASN A 1132 -11.83 -10.83 98.59
CA ASN A 1132 -11.53 -12.25 98.54
C ASN A 1132 -10.18 -12.57 99.20
N ALA A 1133 -10.21 -12.98 100.46
CA ALA A 1133 -9.06 -13.40 101.29
C ALA A 1133 -8.22 -14.61 100.77
N SER A 1134 -8.38 -14.98 99.49
CA SER A 1134 -7.46 -15.83 98.72
C SER A 1134 -6.46 -15.04 97.88
N PHE A 1135 -6.64 -13.71 97.74
CA PHE A 1135 -5.74 -12.79 97.06
C PHE A 1135 -4.77 -12.13 98.07
N GLY A 1136 -3.99 -11.13 97.65
CA GLY A 1136 -3.06 -10.38 98.50
C GLY A 1136 -3.33 -8.87 98.50
N ALA A 1137 -3.26 -8.26 99.68
CA ALA A 1137 -3.53 -6.84 99.92
C ALA A 1137 -2.78 -5.87 98.98
N VAL A 1138 -3.47 -4.82 98.57
CA VAL A 1138 -2.91 -3.65 97.89
C VAL A 1138 -2.62 -2.57 98.93
N ASP A 1139 -1.35 -2.26 99.17
CA ASP A 1139 -0.99 -1.10 100.00
C ASP A 1139 -1.11 0.17 99.15
N PHE A 1140 -2.29 0.80 99.21
CA PHE A 1140 -2.56 2.13 98.65
C PHE A 1140 -2.40 3.26 99.68
N SER A 1141 -1.77 3.01 100.84
CA SER A 1141 -1.59 4.04 101.87
C SER A 1141 -0.77 5.22 101.35
N ASN A 1142 -1.04 6.43 101.85
CA ASN A 1142 -0.43 7.65 101.31
C ASN A 1142 -0.68 7.83 99.79
N PHE A 1143 -1.88 7.48 99.32
CA PHE A 1143 -2.36 7.87 97.99
C PHE A 1143 -2.26 9.38 97.76
N SER A 1144 -2.12 9.80 96.50
CA SER A 1144 -2.12 11.22 96.15
C SER A 1144 -3.53 11.80 96.27
N VAL A 1145 -3.65 12.91 97.01
CA VAL A 1145 -4.80 13.82 96.97
C VAL A 1145 -4.61 14.96 95.95
N ILE A 1146 -3.43 15.06 95.33
CA ILE A 1146 -3.20 16.02 94.24
C ILE A 1146 -3.84 15.43 92.98
N GLY A 1147 -4.97 16.01 92.59
CA GLY A 1147 -5.77 15.56 91.47
C GLY A 1147 -5.04 15.63 90.13
N CYS A 1148 -5.29 14.63 89.29
CA CYS A 1148 -4.74 14.57 87.95
C CYS A 1148 -5.36 15.61 87.00
N ALA A 1149 -4.70 15.85 85.87
CA ALA A 1149 -5.23 16.73 84.83
C ALA A 1149 -6.64 16.26 84.38
N PRO A 1150 -7.62 17.15 84.17
CA PRO A 1150 -8.96 16.77 83.71
C PRO A 1150 -8.90 15.96 82.42
N VAL A 1151 -9.40 14.72 82.48
CA VAL A 1151 -9.49 13.81 81.33
C VAL A 1151 -10.69 14.23 80.49
N ILE A 1152 -10.45 14.87 79.35
CA ILE A 1152 -11.48 15.20 78.37
C ILE A 1152 -12.05 13.89 77.79
N THR A 1153 -13.36 13.70 77.89
CA THR A 1153 -14.11 12.52 77.44
C THR A 1153 -14.86 12.76 76.15
N SER A 1154 -15.23 14.01 75.85
CA SER A 1154 -15.77 14.38 74.55
C SER A 1154 -15.41 15.82 74.17
N ILE A 1155 -15.29 16.05 72.85
CA ILE A 1155 -15.27 17.37 72.22
C ILE A 1155 -16.28 17.31 71.09
N THR A 1156 -17.27 18.19 71.08
CA THR A 1156 -18.28 18.25 70.01
C THR A 1156 -18.48 19.69 69.54
N ALA A 1157 -18.78 19.88 68.26
CA ALA A 1157 -19.00 21.19 67.65
C ALA A 1157 -20.25 21.15 66.75
N VAL A 1158 -21.40 21.55 67.30
CA VAL A 1158 -22.74 21.42 66.69
C VAL A 1158 -23.48 22.74 66.83
N ASP A 1159 -24.23 23.15 65.79
CA ASP A 1159 -25.08 24.36 65.77
C ASP A 1159 -24.39 25.63 66.32
N ASP A 1160 -23.17 25.91 65.83
CA ASP A 1160 -22.29 27.02 66.26
C ASP A 1160 -21.95 27.06 67.76
N VAL A 1161 -22.04 25.93 68.46
CA VAL A 1161 -21.58 25.74 69.84
C VAL A 1161 -20.49 24.67 69.87
N ILE A 1162 -19.37 24.95 70.56
CA ILE A 1162 -18.40 23.95 71.00
C ILE A 1162 -18.74 23.50 72.43
N THR A 1163 -18.72 22.18 72.65
CA THR A 1163 -18.90 21.57 73.97
C THR A 1163 -17.69 20.71 74.30
N LEU A 1164 -17.10 20.93 75.47
CA LEU A 1164 -16.04 20.12 76.07
C LEU A 1164 -16.63 19.36 77.27
N GLU A 1165 -16.36 18.07 77.40
CA GLU A 1165 -16.75 17.25 78.55
C GLU A 1165 -15.53 16.54 79.13
N TRP A 1166 -15.48 16.37 80.45
CA TRP A 1166 -14.38 15.69 81.13
C TRP A 1166 -14.85 14.84 82.32
N LEU A 1167 -14.01 13.89 82.74
CA LEU A 1167 -14.20 13.16 83.99
C LEU A 1167 -14.07 14.12 85.20
N PRO A 1168 -14.93 14.00 86.23
CA PRO A 1168 -14.79 14.78 87.45
C PRO A 1168 -13.45 14.51 88.14
N VAL A 1169 -12.75 15.58 88.52
CA VAL A 1169 -11.58 15.53 89.38
C VAL A 1169 -12.05 15.65 90.84
N ALA A 1170 -11.73 14.67 91.68
CA ALA A 1170 -12.04 14.74 93.12
C ALA A 1170 -11.34 15.92 93.79
N GLY A 1171 -11.96 16.48 94.84
CA GLY A 1171 -11.51 17.70 95.50
C GLY A 1171 -11.70 19.00 94.70
N ALA A 1172 -12.18 18.95 93.46
CA ALA A 1172 -12.35 20.15 92.63
C ALA A 1172 -13.54 21.02 93.06
N SER A 1173 -13.28 22.26 93.48
CA SER A 1173 -14.29 23.28 93.78
C SER A 1173 -14.83 23.98 92.52
N GLY A 1174 -14.13 23.83 91.40
CA GLY A 1174 -14.52 24.33 90.07
C GLY A 1174 -13.52 23.94 88.99
N TYR A 1175 -13.67 24.51 87.80
CA TYR A 1175 -12.77 24.33 86.68
C TYR A 1175 -12.52 25.67 85.98
N ILE A 1176 -11.36 25.79 85.33
CA ILE A 1176 -11.03 26.89 84.43
C ILE A 1176 -10.69 26.28 83.07
N VAL A 1177 -11.33 26.78 82.01
CA VAL A 1177 -10.94 26.52 80.63
C VAL A 1177 -10.05 27.68 80.18
N TYR A 1178 -8.95 27.35 79.53
CA TYR A 1178 -8.09 28.29 78.82
C TYR A 1178 -8.12 27.93 77.34
N SER A 1179 -8.02 28.92 76.47
CA SER A 1179 -7.83 28.70 75.03
C SER A 1179 -6.61 29.42 74.47
N SER A 1180 -6.17 28.97 73.31
CA SER A 1180 -5.04 29.50 72.54
C SER A 1180 -5.30 29.24 71.06
N ALA A 1181 -4.98 30.21 70.19
CA ALA A 1181 -5.08 30.05 68.74
C ALA A 1181 -4.00 29.11 68.13
N THR A 1182 -3.09 28.57 68.94
CA THR A 1182 -2.12 27.53 68.54
C THR A 1182 -1.87 26.52 69.66
N PRO A 1183 -1.51 25.25 69.37
CA PRO A 1183 -1.29 24.21 70.40
C PRO A 1183 -0.19 24.55 71.42
N TRP A 1184 0.81 25.33 71.00
CA TRP A 1184 1.98 25.71 71.79
C TRP A 1184 1.96 27.20 72.22
N GLY A 1185 0.82 27.87 72.05
CA GLY A 1185 0.67 29.30 72.34
C GLY A 1185 0.51 29.63 73.83
N THR A 1186 0.39 30.92 74.13
CA THR A 1186 0.08 31.38 75.49
C THR A 1186 -1.41 31.19 75.76
N PHE A 1187 -1.75 30.11 76.47
CA PHE A 1187 -3.11 29.83 76.92
C PHE A 1187 -3.61 30.91 77.89
N THR A 1188 -4.74 31.53 77.54
CA THR A 1188 -5.45 32.53 78.35
C THR A 1188 -6.82 32.02 78.77
N GLU A 1189 -7.31 32.42 79.94
CA GLU A 1189 -8.61 32.00 80.47
C GLU A 1189 -9.76 32.32 79.49
N ASP A 1190 -10.52 31.31 79.11
CA ASP A 1190 -11.60 31.43 78.13
C ASP A 1190 -12.94 31.68 78.83
N THR A 1191 -13.28 32.97 78.92
CA THR A 1191 -14.52 33.45 79.53
C THR A 1191 -15.71 33.51 78.55
N SER A 1192 -15.59 32.92 77.35
CA SER A 1192 -16.67 32.92 76.35
C SER A 1192 -17.77 31.88 76.60
N GLY A 1193 -17.45 30.83 77.35
CA GLY A 1193 -18.34 29.70 77.62
C GLY A 1193 -18.97 29.65 79.02
N VAL A 1194 -19.89 28.70 79.19
CA VAL A 1194 -20.66 28.44 80.41
C VAL A 1194 -20.36 27.03 80.93
N PHE A 1195 -20.09 26.92 82.22
CA PHE A 1195 -19.88 25.64 82.90
C PHE A 1195 -21.20 24.98 83.33
N MET A 1196 -21.30 23.68 83.09
CA MET A 1196 -22.40 22.78 83.49
C MET A 1196 -21.81 21.59 84.27
N GLY A 1197 -21.14 21.87 85.39
CA GLY A 1197 -20.42 20.84 86.16
C GLY A 1197 -19.09 20.46 85.51
N THR A 1198 -19.02 19.26 84.91
CA THR A 1198 -17.84 18.75 84.16
C THR A 1198 -17.99 18.89 82.64
N GLN A 1199 -18.80 19.85 82.22
CA GLN A 1199 -19.03 20.24 80.83
C GLN A 1199 -18.85 21.76 80.71
N TRP A 1200 -18.31 22.23 79.59
CA TRP A 1200 -18.18 23.65 79.23
C TRP A 1200 -18.68 23.87 77.80
N MET A 1201 -19.58 24.83 77.62
CA MET A 1201 -20.20 25.13 76.32
C MET A 1201 -19.93 26.57 75.92
N ALA A 1202 -19.38 26.82 74.74
CA ALA A 1202 -19.06 28.15 74.24
C ALA A 1202 -19.52 28.35 72.77
N PRO A 1203 -19.71 29.59 72.31
CA PRO A 1203 -19.85 29.87 70.88
C PRO A 1203 -18.63 29.32 70.11
N ARG A 1204 -18.85 28.64 69.00
CA ARG A 1204 -17.79 28.08 68.16
C ARG A 1204 -16.90 29.23 67.62
N PRO A 1205 -15.57 29.20 67.84
CA PRO A 1205 -14.68 30.20 67.25
C PRO A 1205 -14.59 30.01 65.73
N SER A 1206 -14.31 31.11 65.01
CA SER A 1206 -14.11 31.11 63.56
C SER A 1206 -12.76 30.55 63.13
N ASP A 1207 -11.76 30.65 64.02
CA ASP A 1207 -10.39 30.13 63.83
C ASP A 1207 -10.15 28.89 64.72
N LEU A 1208 -9.10 28.13 64.42
CA LEU A 1208 -8.72 26.95 65.22
C LEU A 1208 -8.32 27.39 66.65
N HIS A 1209 -9.02 26.87 67.66
CA HIS A 1209 -8.66 27.06 69.07
C HIS A 1209 -8.27 25.72 69.71
N CYS A 1210 -7.16 25.73 70.42
CA CYS A 1210 -6.74 24.66 71.32
C CYS A 1210 -7.21 25.00 72.74
N TYR A 1211 -7.76 24.02 73.45
CA TYR A 1211 -8.30 24.21 74.81
C TYR A 1211 -7.49 23.44 75.84
N ARG A 1212 -7.33 24.03 77.03
CA ARG A 1212 -6.72 23.42 78.20
C ARG A 1212 -7.64 23.61 79.40
N ILE A 1213 -7.95 22.52 80.10
CA ILE A 1213 -8.82 22.54 81.28
C ILE A 1213 -7.95 22.31 82.52
N THR A 1214 -8.20 23.06 83.59
CA THR A 1214 -7.60 22.82 84.92
C THR A 1214 -8.69 22.78 85.98
N ALA A 1215 -8.65 21.77 86.85
CA ALA A 1215 -9.43 21.78 88.08
C ALA A 1215 -8.92 22.89 89.03
N ILE A 1216 -9.83 23.49 89.78
CA ILE A 1216 -9.53 24.34 90.93
C ILE A 1216 -9.60 23.45 92.17
N LEU A 1217 -8.47 23.26 92.85
CA LEU A 1217 -8.37 22.60 94.15
C LEU A 1217 -8.20 23.69 95.23
N GLU A 1218 -8.69 23.46 96.46
CA GLU A 1218 -8.53 24.37 97.61
C GLU A 1218 -7.23 24.13 98.41
#